data_AF-A0A1I8APB3-F1
#
_entry.id   AF-A0A1I8APB3-F1
#
_cell.length_a   1.000
_cell.length_b   1.000
_cell.length_c   1.000
_cell.angle_alpha   90.00
_cell.angle_beta   90.00
_cell.angle_gamma   90.00
#
_symmetry.space_group_name_H-M   'P 1'
#
loop_
_entity.id
_entity.type
_entity.pdbx_description
1 polymer ?
#
loop_
_entity_poly.entity_id
_entity_poly.type
_entity_poly.pdbx_seq_one_letter_code
_entity_poly.pdbx_strand_id
1 'polypeptide(L)'
;MRTATLFLLFGFLILATDAVCFGNCCDGNPKCHAWAIWGECQISPNWMLLHCRASCGGCTSSGDLQCPFDQTVEENAGLRMTKEKVAVIIHKDGCAPSNLIKKNYCNLNKCYHQKYRSFDGMCNSLIHSDLGAAFTSFVSAQNSNYDDGKSVPPGTMKRNLPNPRAVTHHLLRSTTNATVAPNSLLMLWSQFVGDDMMMHTTADWCTCSDDSRECMNMLPARENVFRILDCILLAHQPENKGSKLIRTRRSSMRLRYTSFGFMQLWRVLQIYGSDIKTAESLRKEGKNAAFLKATMVDGRMFPPHPNGKFVVGSDRAKFAFNGLGALYTIFLRLHNRLAEDLGKINRGWDPDRLFQETRKIVGAYMQVITYREFLPALLGPDFSSLVPPYSYYTAAIPTVAIEFVGATFRLHGLIMPSYPMRDTQWRKTDDWSVLSKDGDIHVVKSGTDAIIRGLISTSNRAPQSIAYQLTDEGYGLGDIGSLNIQIGRDHGFQPYNKFRKHFGLPLLTSFNEWFDVHDNATRELVRRLYHNNPDNIDLYVGGTVEEPEPGRVVGPIFATIIGDQFTRTRNGDRFYYENPDIFTPEQVRSLKRVSLANVLCLTGENISAIVPDAFRVDDGSRAIPCEKIRSINLELWKDPLADLL
;
A
#
# COMPACT_ATOMS: atom_id res chain seq x y z
N MET A 1 -52.73 -27.11 -49.83
CA MET A 1 -53.31 -26.70 -48.53
C MET A 1 -53.08 -27.85 -47.55
N ARG A 2 -52.21 -27.67 -46.54
CA ARG A 2 -52.59 -27.57 -45.11
C ARG A 2 -53.45 -28.76 -44.64
N THR A 3 -52.85 -29.73 -43.93
CA THR A 3 -52.97 -29.98 -42.44
C THR A 3 -54.28 -30.66 -42.07
N ALA A 4 -54.43 -31.61 -41.15
CA ALA A 4 -53.63 -32.30 -40.14
C ALA A 4 -54.38 -33.64 -39.86
N THR A 5 -53.86 -34.67 -39.20
CA THR A 5 -53.94 -34.84 -37.73
C THR A 5 -53.37 -36.22 -37.38
N LEU A 6 -52.37 -36.30 -36.48
CA LEU A 6 -52.30 -37.22 -35.31
C LEU A 6 -50.90 -37.10 -34.70
N PHE A 7 -50.80 -36.67 -33.44
CA PHE A 7 -50.11 -37.40 -32.37
C PHE A 7 -50.27 -36.61 -31.06
N LEU A 8 -50.80 -37.31 -30.05
CA LEU A 8 -51.11 -36.83 -28.71
C LEU A 8 -49.82 -36.41 -27.98
N LEU A 9 -49.83 -35.18 -27.47
CA LEU A 9 -48.79 -34.56 -26.65
C LEU A 9 -48.80 -35.14 -25.22
N PHE A 10 -47.63 -35.59 -24.78
CA PHE A 10 -47.27 -35.71 -23.36
C PHE A 10 -47.40 -34.32 -22.71
N GLY A 11 -48.35 -34.17 -21.79
CA GLY A 11 -48.48 -32.98 -20.97
C GLY A 11 -47.40 -32.93 -19.89
N PHE A 12 -46.45 -32.02 -20.03
CA PHE A 12 -45.64 -31.54 -18.91
C PHE A 12 -46.57 -30.82 -17.92
N LEU A 13 -46.84 -31.43 -16.77
CA LEU A 13 -47.35 -30.71 -15.61
C LEU A 13 -46.26 -29.75 -15.14
N ILE A 14 -46.42 -28.46 -15.45
CA ILE A 14 -45.71 -27.39 -14.76
C ILE A 14 -46.41 -27.25 -13.40
N LEU A 15 -45.91 -27.96 -12.39
CA LEU A 15 -46.22 -27.66 -11.00
C LEU A 15 -45.65 -26.27 -10.70
N ALA A 16 -46.51 -25.35 -10.28
CA ALA A 16 -46.09 -24.12 -9.65
C ALA A 16 -45.31 -24.49 -8.38
N THR A 17 -43.99 -24.38 -8.44
CA THR A 17 -43.13 -24.63 -7.27
C THR A 17 -43.19 -23.39 -6.40
N ASP A 18 -43.79 -23.53 -5.22
CA ASP A 18 -43.63 -22.58 -4.12
C ASP A 18 -42.15 -22.32 -3.88
N ALA A 19 -41.80 -21.09 -3.48
CA ALA A 19 -40.43 -20.73 -3.15
C ALA A 19 -39.91 -21.67 -2.04
N VAL A 20 -38.81 -22.38 -2.31
CA VAL A 20 -38.18 -23.26 -1.31
C VAL A 20 -37.62 -22.37 -0.20
N CYS A 21 -38.11 -22.57 1.03
CA CYS A 21 -37.74 -21.78 2.20
C CYS A 21 -37.36 -22.66 3.38
N PHE A 22 -36.30 -22.29 4.09
CA PHE A 22 -35.95 -22.80 5.41
C PHE A 22 -36.03 -21.64 6.42
N GLY A 23 -37.13 -21.57 7.18
CA GLY A 23 -37.41 -20.43 8.06
C GLY A 23 -37.61 -19.13 7.26
N ASN A 24 -36.89 -18.06 7.63
CA ASN A 24 -36.93 -16.77 6.91
C ASN A 24 -35.99 -16.71 5.69
N CYS A 25 -35.32 -17.82 5.36
CA CYS A 25 -34.33 -17.90 4.28
C CYS A 25 -34.95 -18.65 3.10
N CYS A 26 -35.19 -17.95 1.98
CA CYS A 26 -35.91 -18.46 0.82
C CYS A 26 -35.08 -18.34 -0.46
N ASP A 27 -35.36 -19.23 -1.41
CA ASP A 27 -34.91 -19.09 -2.78
C ASP A 27 -35.68 -17.98 -3.51
N GLY A 28 -34.96 -17.17 -4.26
CA GLY A 28 -35.48 -16.08 -5.07
C GLY A 28 -35.88 -16.49 -6.49
N ASN A 29 -35.63 -17.74 -6.90
CA ASN A 29 -36.02 -18.25 -8.22
C ASN A 29 -36.65 -19.65 -8.12
N PRO A 30 -37.78 -19.92 -8.80
CA PRO A 30 -38.42 -21.23 -8.79
C PRO A 30 -37.54 -22.37 -9.36
N LYS A 31 -36.54 -22.07 -10.19
CA LYS A 31 -35.61 -23.06 -10.74
C LYS A 31 -34.45 -23.42 -9.83
N CYS A 32 -34.31 -22.77 -8.67
CA CYS A 32 -33.19 -22.97 -7.75
C CYS A 32 -32.97 -24.43 -7.36
N HIS A 33 -34.05 -25.15 -7.09
CA HIS A 33 -33.95 -26.58 -6.75
C HIS A 33 -33.39 -27.41 -7.90
N ALA A 34 -33.85 -27.17 -9.13
CA ALA A 34 -33.36 -27.88 -10.31
C ALA A 34 -31.88 -27.58 -10.59
N TRP A 35 -31.49 -26.30 -10.49
CA TRP A 35 -30.09 -25.90 -10.66
C TRP A 35 -29.18 -26.49 -9.58
N ALA A 36 -29.64 -26.52 -8.33
CA ALA A 36 -28.90 -27.16 -7.24
C ALA A 36 -28.68 -28.66 -7.52
N ILE A 37 -29.71 -29.38 -8.01
CA ILE A 37 -29.59 -30.78 -8.43
C ILE A 37 -28.60 -30.95 -9.59
N TRP A 38 -28.55 -30.00 -10.53
CA TRP A 38 -27.59 -30.00 -11.63
C TRP A 38 -26.15 -29.61 -11.22
N GLY A 39 -25.90 -29.41 -9.93
CA GLY A 39 -24.57 -29.08 -9.41
C GLY A 39 -24.20 -27.61 -9.51
N GLU A 40 -25.13 -26.72 -9.88
CA GLU A 40 -24.86 -25.28 -10.02
C GLU A 40 -24.43 -24.62 -8.70
N CYS A 41 -24.79 -25.19 -7.55
CA CYS A 41 -24.30 -24.69 -6.26
C CYS A 41 -22.77 -24.76 -6.14
N GLN A 42 -22.13 -25.71 -6.84
CA GLN A 42 -20.67 -25.87 -6.89
C GLN A 42 -20.06 -25.19 -8.12
N ILE A 43 -20.75 -25.23 -9.26
CA ILE A 43 -20.27 -24.64 -10.53
C ILE A 43 -20.38 -23.10 -10.48
N SER A 44 -21.48 -22.59 -9.93
CA SER A 44 -21.85 -21.18 -9.90
C SER A 44 -22.24 -20.70 -8.48
N PRO A 45 -21.38 -20.92 -7.46
CA PRO A 45 -21.73 -20.69 -6.05
C PRO A 45 -22.10 -19.25 -5.73
N ASN A 46 -21.55 -18.28 -6.48
CA ASN A 46 -21.81 -16.86 -6.30
C ASN A 46 -23.30 -16.54 -6.53
N TRP A 47 -23.77 -16.83 -7.75
CA TRP A 47 -25.16 -16.60 -8.15
C TRP A 47 -26.12 -17.46 -7.32
N MET A 48 -25.74 -18.73 -7.09
CA MET A 48 -26.60 -19.68 -6.41
C MET A 48 -26.76 -19.38 -4.91
N LEU A 49 -25.74 -18.92 -4.17
CA LEU A 49 -25.93 -18.55 -2.75
C LEU A 49 -26.64 -17.20 -2.56
N LEU A 50 -26.62 -16.33 -3.58
CA LEU A 50 -27.36 -15.07 -3.58
C LEU A 50 -28.85 -15.29 -3.91
N HIS A 51 -29.14 -16.09 -4.92
CA HIS A 51 -30.50 -16.26 -5.46
C HIS A 51 -31.18 -17.58 -5.08
N CYS A 52 -30.41 -18.60 -4.69
CA CYS A 52 -30.84 -19.98 -4.42
C CYS A 52 -30.29 -20.52 -3.10
N ARG A 53 -30.25 -19.64 -2.09
CA ARG A 53 -29.61 -19.88 -0.80
C ARG A 53 -30.18 -21.09 -0.05
N ALA A 54 -31.49 -21.33 -0.13
CA ALA A 54 -32.13 -22.47 0.50
C ALA A 54 -31.77 -23.77 -0.22
N SER A 55 -31.88 -23.81 -1.55
CA SER A 55 -31.53 -24.99 -2.34
C SER A 55 -30.04 -25.37 -2.25
N CYS A 56 -29.16 -24.41 -2.00
CA CYS A 56 -27.72 -24.66 -1.83
C CYS A 56 -27.26 -24.84 -0.38
N GLY A 57 -28.17 -24.99 0.59
CA GLY A 57 -27.81 -25.25 1.99
C GLY A 57 -27.16 -24.07 2.71
N GLY A 58 -27.39 -22.84 2.25
CA GLY A 58 -26.90 -21.62 2.88
C GLY A 58 -27.76 -21.13 4.06
N CYS A 59 -28.88 -21.79 4.36
CA CYS A 59 -29.81 -21.40 5.42
C CYS A 59 -29.53 -22.16 6.73
N THR A 60 -29.28 -21.45 7.83
CA THR A 60 -29.20 -22.06 9.18
C THR A 60 -30.50 -21.89 9.96
N SER A 61 -30.70 -22.76 10.96
CA SER A 61 -31.83 -22.70 11.90
C SER A 61 -31.85 -21.44 12.79
N SER A 62 -30.73 -20.72 12.92
CA SER A 62 -30.61 -19.46 13.68
C SER A 62 -30.81 -18.19 12.84
N GLY A 63 -30.98 -18.32 11.51
CA GLY A 63 -31.11 -17.19 10.59
C GLY A 63 -29.78 -16.58 10.12
N ASP A 64 -28.65 -17.15 10.52
CA ASP A 64 -27.32 -16.79 10.00
C ASP A 64 -27.05 -17.45 8.64
N LEU A 65 -26.30 -16.77 7.78
CA LEU A 65 -25.85 -17.33 6.50
C LEU A 65 -24.75 -18.37 6.72
N GLN A 66 -24.99 -19.61 6.28
CA GLN A 66 -23.95 -20.62 6.12
C GLN A 66 -23.30 -20.43 4.75
N CYS A 67 -21.98 -20.54 4.68
CA CYS A 67 -21.21 -20.43 3.44
C CYS A 67 -20.65 -21.80 3.06
N PRO A 68 -21.50 -22.70 2.51
CA PRO A 68 -21.10 -24.07 2.19
C PRO A 68 -20.12 -24.15 1.01
N PHE A 69 -19.99 -23.06 0.23
CA PHE A 69 -19.09 -22.96 -0.91
C PHE A 69 -18.26 -21.68 -0.83
N ASP A 70 -17.06 -21.73 -1.38
CA ASP A 70 -16.18 -20.57 -1.48
C ASP A 70 -16.67 -19.63 -2.59
N GLN A 71 -17.06 -18.41 -2.21
CA GLN A 71 -17.30 -17.33 -3.16
C GLN A 71 -15.99 -16.61 -3.46
N THR A 72 -15.58 -16.58 -4.72
CA THR A 72 -14.27 -16.07 -5.18
C THR A 72 -14.37 -14.78 -6.00
N VAL A 73 -15.59 -14.44 -6.42
CA VAL A 73 -15.90 -13.24 -7.20
C VAL A 73 -16.52 -12.17 -6.31
N GLU A 74 -16.01 -10.95 -6.44
CA GLU A 74 -16.49 -9.80 -5.69
C GLU A 74 -17.74 -9.19 -6.34
N GLU A 75 -18.93 -9.66 -5.96
CA GLU A 75 -20.22 -9.10 -6.43
C GLU A 75 -20.39 -7.59 -6.12
N ASN A 76 -21.13 -6.90 -7.00
CA ASN A 76 -21.45 -5.46 -6.97
C ASN A 76 -20.29 -4.47 -7.23
N ALA A 77 -19.20 -4.92 -7.85
CA ALA A 77 -18.11 -4.02 -8.21
C ALA A 77 -18.52 -2.86 -9.14
N GLY A 78 -19.61 -3.01 -9.91
CA GLY A 78 -20.20 -1.94 -10.71
C GLY A 78 -20.70 -0.74 -9.91
N LEU A 79 -21.04 -0.91 -8.62
CA LEU A 79 -21.44 0.18 -7.71
C LEU A 79 -20.26 0.80 -6.97
N ARG A 80 -19.13 0.09 -6.87
CA ARG A 80 -17.92 0.55 -6.18
C ARG A 80 -17.15 1.58 -7.01
N MET A 81 -16.35 2.38 -6.32
CA MET A 81 -15.49 3.36 -6.97
C MET A 81 -14.31 2.66 -7.70
N THR A 82 -13.90 3.21 -8.84
CA THR A 82 -12.71 2.75 -9.59
C THR A 82 -11.83 3.95 -9.92
N LYS A 83 -10.56 3.72 -10.26
CA LYS A 83 -9.65 4.79 -10.67
C LYS A 83 -10.23 5.65 -11.80
N GLU A 84 -10.85 5.03 -12.81
CA GLU A 84 -11.45 5.77 -13.93
C GLU A 84 -12.65 6.61 -13.49
N LYS A 85 -13.54 6.07 -12.66
CA LYS A 85 -14.70 6.81 -12.15
C LYS A 85 -14.24 8.03 -11.34
N VAL A 86 -13.22 7.88 -10.52
CA VAL A 86 -12.62 8.98 -9.76
C VAL A 86 -12.07 10.05 -10.70
N ALA A 87 -11.26 9.67 -11.69
CA ALA A 87 -10.67 10.60 -12.63
C ALA A 87 -11.75 11.43 -13.35
N VAL A 88 -12.84 10.78 -13.80
CA VAL A 88 -13.98 11.45 -14.43
C VAL A 88 -14.67 12.43 -13.48
N ILE A 89 -14.91 12.05 -12.22
CA ILE A 89 -15.59 12.91 -11.25
C ILE A 89 -14.72 14.12 -10.88
N ILE A 90 -13.41 13.92 -10.65
CA ILE A 90 -12.48 15.02 -10.37
C ILE A 90 -12.48 16.01 -11.54
N HIS A 91 -12.33 15.50 -12.77
CA HIS A 91 -12.27 16.35 -13.95
C HIS A 91 -13.56 17.18 -14.14
N LYS A 92 -14.71 16.61 -13.80
CA LYS A 92 -16.01 17.26 -13.94
C LYS A 92 -16.34 18.24 -12.81
N ASP A 93 -16.13 17.82 -11.56
CA ASP A 93 -16.66 18.49 -10.37
C ASP A 93 -15.56 19.21 -9.54
N GLY A 94 -14.28 19.05 -9.92
CA GLY A 94 -13.11 19.58 -9.20
C GLY A 94 -12.93 18.98 -7.80
N CYS A 95 -13.66 17.90 -7.47
CA CYS A 95 -13.74 17.33 -6.13
C CYS A 95 -13.54 15.81 -6.17
N ALA A 96 -12.90 15.28 -5.13
CA ALA A 96 -12.73 13.86 -4.90
C ALA A 96 -14.05 13.23 -4.38
N PRO A 97 -14.62 12.20 -5.04
CA PRO A 97 -15.71 11.43 -4.46
C PRO A 97 -15.23 10.54 -3.31
N SER A 98 -16.11 10.24 -2.35
CA SER A 98 -15.86 9.24 -1.31
C SER A 98 -16.68 7.98 -1.58
N ASN A 99 -16.08 6.80 -1.37
CA ASN A 99 -16.69 5.47 -1.48
C ASN A 99 -17.65 5.20 -0.30
N LEU A 100 -18.61 6.10 -0.09
CA LEU A 100 -19.61 6.02 0.97
C LEU A 100 -20.79 5.20 0.45
N ILE A 101 -20.61 3.89 0.48
CA ILE A 101 -21.68 2.94 0.20
C ILE A 101 -22.51 2.78 1.49
N LYS A 102 -23.86 2.79 1.41
CA LYS A 102 -24.77 2.81 2.60
C LYS A 102 -24.56 1.59 3.52
N LYS A 103 -25.08 1.63 4.75
CA LYS A 103 -25.06 0.48 5.69
C LYS A 103 -25.73 -0.77 5.08
N ASN A 104 -25.15 -1.96 5.33
CA ASN A 104 -25.55 -3.33 4.90
C ASN A 104 -24.98 -3.91 3.59
N TYR A 105 -24.00 -3.30 2.93
CA TYR A 105 -23.46 -3.86 1.69
C TYR A 105 -22.63 -5.14 1.86
N CYS A 106 -21.93 -5.31 2.99
CA CYS A 106 -21.13 -6.51 3.22
C CYS A 106 -21.95 -7.79 3.30
N ASN A 107 -23.24 -7.69 3.64
CA ASN A 107 -24.14 -8.84 3.73
C ASN A 107 -24.55 -9.39 2.36
N LEU A 108 -24.42 -8.60 1.29
CA LEU A 108 -24.76 -9.01 -0.07
C LEU A 108 -23.82 -10.12 -0.56
N ASN A 109 -22.52 -9.98 -0.28
CA ASN A 109 -21.50 -10.96 -0.62
C ASN A 109 -20.72 -11.40 0.63
N LYS A 110 -21.47 -11.83 1.65
CA LYS A 110 -20.91 -12.13 2.97
C LYS A 110 -19.91 -13.28 2.93
N CYS A 111 -20.12 -14.31 2.11
CA CYS A 111 -19.21 -15.47 2.05
C CYS A 111 -17.86 -15.09 1.44
N TYR A 112 -17.83 -14.29 0.37
CA TYR A 112 -16.58 -13.71 -0.13
C TYR A 112 -15.89 -12.88 0.95
N HIS A 113 -16.63 -11.95 1.59
CA HIS A 113 -16.05 -11.07 2.60
C HIS A 113 -15.63 -11.79 3.88
N GLN A 114 -16.11 -12.99 4.16
CA GLN A 114 -15.59 -13.81 5.25
C GLN A 114 -14.20 -14.37 4.93
N LYS A 115 -13.96 -14.78 3.67
CA LYS A 115 -12.75 -15.50 3.28
C LYS A 115 -11.67 -14.66 2.60
N TYR A 116 -12.06 -13.68 1.79
CA TYR A 116 -11.18 -12.90 0.94
C TYR A 116 -11.35 -11.39 1.11
N ARG A 117 -10.24 -10.67 0.91
CA ARG A 117 -10.20 -9.21 0.93
C ARG A 117 -10.80 -8.67 -0.37
N SER A 118 -11.66 -7.66 -0.28
CA SER A 118 -12.01 -6.92 -1.49
C SER A 118 -10.81 -6.15 -2.06
N PHE A 119 -10.84 -5.84 -3.35
CA PHE A 119 -9.76 -5.04 -3.98
C PHE A 119 -9.69 -3.64 -3.39
N ASP A 120 -10.84 -3.02 -3.15
CA ASP A 120 -10.95 -1.72 -2.51
C ASP A 120 -10.90 -1.79 -0.98
N GLY A 121 -10.80 -2.96 -0.35
CA GLY A 121 -10.74 -3.13 1.12
C GLY A 121 -12.00 -2.76 1.89
N MET A 122 -13.10 -2.46 1.21
CA MET A 122 -14.41 -2.44 1.87
C MET A 122 -14.70 -3.78 2.56
N CYS A 123 -15.50 -3.71 3.62
CA CYS A 123 -15.91 -4.88 4.40
C CYS A 123 -14.78 -5.62 5.12
N ASN A 124 -13.61 -5.01 5.28
CA ASN A 124 -12.66 -5.48 6.29
C ASN A 124 -13.30 -5.42 7.69
N SER A 125 -13.84 -4.26 8.08
CA SER A 125 -14.79 -4.19 9.19
C SER A 125 -16.20 -4.44 8.68
N LEU A 126 -16.88 -5.45 9.23
CA LEU A 126 -18.25 -5.78 8.84
C LEU A 126 -19.28 -4.79 9.42
N ILE A 127 -18.91 -4.05 10.46
CA ILE A 127 -19.77 -3.04 11.11
C ILE A 127 -19.62 -1.69 10.38
N HIS A 128 -18.39 -1.29 10.10
CA HIS A 128 -18.03 -0.05 9.41
C HIS A 128 -17.26 -0.39 8.14
N SER A 129 -18.00 -0.73 7.09
CA SER A 129 -17.48 -1.26 5.82
C SER A 129 -16.49 -0.35 5.13
N ASP A 130 -16.57 0.95 5.38
CA ASP A 130 -15.71 1.95 4.81
C ASP A 130 -14.34 2.02 5.49
N LEU A 131 -14.18 1.65 6.78
CA LEU A 131 -12.88 1.72 7.47
C LEU A 131 -11.83 0.80 6.82
N GLY A 132 -10.70 1.36 6.37
CA GLY A 132 -9.79 0.61 5.51
C GLY A 132 -10.05 0.70 4.01
N ALA A 133 -11.17 1.20 3.51
CA ALA A 133 -11.47 1.18 2.08
C ALA A 133 -10.68 2.20 1.21
N ALA A 134 -10.38 1.83 -0.03
CA ALA A 134 -9.92 2.75 -1.06
C ALA A 134 -11.03 3.74 -1.42
N PHE A 135 -10.60 4.87 -1.98
CA PHE A 135 -11.41 6.00 -2.40
C PHE A 135 -12.19 6.66 -1.25
N THR A 136 -11.60 6.72 -0.06
CA THR A 136 -12.11 7.45 1.12
C THR A 136 -11.05 8.41 1.66
N SER A 137 -11.42 9.29 2.59
CA SER A 137 -10.47 10.22 3.21
C SER A 137 -9.51 9.52 4.18
N PHE A 138 -8.28 10.01 4.25
CA PHE A 138 -7.37 9.74 5.37
C PHE A 138 -7.97 10.18 6.70
N VAL A 139 -7.48 9.59 7.79
CA VAL A 139 -7.66 10.16 9.12
C VAL A 139 -6.53 11.13 9.42
N SER A 140 -6.75 12.02 10.37
CA SER A 140 -5.75 12.96 10.85
C SER A 140 -5.59 12.75 12.35
N ALA A 141 -4.34 12.68 12.83
CA ALA A 141 -4.08 12.58 14.26
C ALA A 141 -4.37 13.92 14.96
N GLN A 142 -4.31 15.03 14.22
CA GLN A 142 -4.61 16.37 14.70
C GLN A 142 -5.64 17.10 13.83
N ASN A 143 -6.24 18.17 14.36
CA ASN A 143 -7.05 19.08 13.55
C ASN A 143 -6.18 19.79 12.51
N SER A 144 -6.69 20.10 11.32
CA SER A 144 -5.94 20.84 10.29
C SER A 144 -5.59 22.27 10.71
N ASN A 145 -4.47 22.78 10.19
CA ASN A 145 -3.86 24.08 10.51
C ASN A 145 -3.87 25.07 9.32
N TYR A 146 -4.99 25.18 8.61
CA TYR A 146 -5.10 26.13 7.51
C TYR A 146 -5.18 27.58 8.00
N ASP A 147 -4.54 28.51 7.30
CA ASP A 147 -4.48 29.93 7.67
C ASP A 147 -5.86 30.61 7.66
N ASP A 148 -6.74 30.20 6.74
CA ASP A 148 -8.15 30.63 6.66
C ASP A 148 -9.12 29.67 7.39
N GLY A 149 -8.58 28.69 8.12
CA GLY A 149 -9.34 27.63 8.78
C GLY A 149 -10.04 26.65 7.84
N LYS A 150 -9.74 26.68 6.54
CA LYS A 150 -10.38 25.83 5.53
C LYS A 150 -9.39 25.13 4.62
N SER A 151 -8.41 25.86 4.10
CA SER A 151 -7.69 25.46 2.89
C SER A 151 -6.42 26.18 2.52
N VAL A 152 -6.25 27.41 2.97
CA VAL A 152 -5.05 28.15 2.62
C VAL A 152 -3.90 27.58 3.45
N PRO A 153 -2.84 27.04 2.83
CA PRO A 153 -1.75 26.40 3.56
C PRO A 153 -1.18 27.30 4.67
N PRO A 154 -0.71 26.71 5.79
CA PRO A 154 -0.06 27.46 6.85
C PRO A 154 1.12 28.28 6.30
N GLY A 155 1.24 29.53 6.77
CA GLY A 155 2.32 30.44 6.39
C GLY A 155 2.05 31.26 5.12
N THR A 156 1.00 30.97 4.35
CA THR A 156 0.66 31.74 3.15
C THR A 156 0.06 33.11 3.48
N MET A 157 -0.89 33.19 4.42
CA MET A 157 -1.50 34.47 4.83
C MET A 157 -0.70 35.12 5.95
N LYS A 158 -0.28 34.32 6.94
CA LYS A 158 0.42 34.82 8.13
C LYS A 158 1.88 35.20 7.85
N ARG A 159 2.48 34.68 6.76
CA ARG A 159 3.89 34.92 6.36
C ARG A 159 4.89 34.69 7.49
N ASN A 160 4.62 33.71 8.36
CA ASN A 160 5.37 33.40 9.57
C ASN A 160 6.23 32.14 9.46
N LEU A 161 6.20 31.46 8.31
CA LEU A 161 6.97 30.24 8.04
C LEU A 161 8.03 30.48 6.96
N PRO A 162 9.20 29.83 7.06
CA PRO A 162 10.26 29.98 6.06
C PRO A 162 9.86 29.40 4.70
N ASN A 163 10.51 29.87 3.64
CA ASN A 163 10.43 29.26 2.32
C ASN A 163 10.97 27.80 2.39
N PRO A 164 10.22 26.78 1.92
CA PRO A 164 10.67 25.39 1.94
C PRO A 164 12.05 25.15 1.31
N ARG A 165 12.37 25.84 0.21
CA ARG A 165 13.66 25.76 -0.48
C ARG A 165 14.80 26.32 0.35
N ALA A 166 14.56 27.38 1.11
CA ALA A 166 15.56 27.89 2.04
C ALA A 166 15.83 26.87 3.16
N VAL A 167 14.79 26.25 3.70
CA VAL A 167 14.95 25.19 4.71
C VAL A 167 15.76 24.03 4.13
N THR A 168 15.40 23.52 2.96
CA THR A 168 16.15 22.41 2.37
C THR A 168 17.60 22.79 2.07
N HIS A 169 17.84 23.92 1.42
CA HIS A 169 19.18 24.33 1.02
C HIS A 169 20.13 24.55 2.21
N HIS A 170 19.64 25.16 3.29
CA HIS A 170 20.48 25.51 4.45
C HIS A 170 20.53 24.44 5.54
N LEU A 171 19.54 23.54 5.61
CA LEU A 171 19.41 22.58 6.71
C LEU A 171 19.40 21.13 6.23
N LEU A 172 18.50 20.77 5.32
CA LEU A 172 18.28 19.36 4.98
C LEU A 172 19.25 18.83 3.92
N ARG A 173 19.80 19.69 3.07
CA ARG A 173 20.74 19.32 2.00
C ARG A 173 22.09 18.91 2.58
N SER A 174 22.63 17.78 2.12
CA SER A 174 23.98 17.35 2.46
C SER A 174 24.72 16.77 1.24
N THR A 175 26.00 17.12 1.14
CA THR A 175 26.96 16.52 0.20
C THR A 175 27.67 15.29 0.80
N THR A 176 27.47 15.03 2.10
CA THR A 176 28.03 13.88 2.80
C THR A 176 27.02 12.74 2.85
N ASN A 177 27.53 11.51 2.83
CA ASN A 177 26.75 10.28 2.90
C ASN A 177 27.07 9.53 4.21
N ALA A 178 26.79 10.17 5.35
CA ALA A 178 26.77 9.45 6.62
C ALA A 178 25.78 8.29 6.53
N THR A 179 26.09 7.16 7.19
CA THR A 179 25.32 5.91 7.03
C THR A 179 24.75 5.42 8.36
N VAL A 180 23.73 4.56 8.27
CA VAL A 180 23.15 3.82 9.40
C VAL A 180 23.27 2.32 9.14
N ALA A 181 23.08 1.51 10.20
CA ALA A 181 23.43 0.09 10.18
C ALA A 181 22.63 -0.78 9.17
N PRO A 182 21.31 -0.62 8.99
CA PRO A 182 20.57 -1.42 8.01
C PRO A 182 20.99 -1.09 6.56
N ASN A 183 20.84 -2.07 5.67
CA ASN A 183 21.18 -1.92 4.26
C ASN A 183 20.09 -1.21 3.45
N SER A 184 20.43 -0.82 2.23
CA SER A 184 19.59 -0.01 1.34
C SER A 184 18.31 -0.71 0.88
N LEU A 185 18.18 -2.02 1.11
CA LEU A 185 16.92 -2.73 0.90
C LEU A 185 15.85 -2.28 1.89
N LEU A 186 16.23 -1.77 3.08
CA LEU A 186 15.31 -1.17 4.04
C LEU A 186 14.59 0.05 3.45
N MET A 187 15.35 1.00 2.88
CA MET A 187 14.77 2.15 2.19
C MET A 187 13.80 1.70 1.10
N LEU A 188 14.22 0.73 0.29
CA LEU A 188 13.41 0.27 -0.82
C LEU A 188 12.12 -0.44 -0.36
N TRP A 189 12.22 -1.26 0.68
CA TRP A 189 11.05 -1.90 1.30
C TRP A 189 10.10 -0.88 1.91
N SER A 190 10.62 0.19 2.51
CA SER A 190 9.78 1.28 3.04
C SER A 190 8.96 1.93 1.92
N GLN A 191 9.56 2.19 0.76
CA GLN A 191 8.84 2.71 -0.40
C GLN A 191 7.80 1.69 -0.91
N PHE A 192 8.18 0.41 -1.02
CA PHE A 192 7.29 -0.66 -1.47
C PHE A 192 6.06 -0.85 -0.56
N VAL A 193 6.24 -0.77 0.76
CA VAL A 193 5.13 -0.75 1.74
C VAL A 193 4.35 0.55 1.65
N GLY A 194 5.02 1.68 1.44
CA GLY A 194 4.36 2.97 1.24
C GLY A 194 3.44 2.96 0.02
N ASP A 195 3.81 2.26 -1.05
CA ASP A 195 3.00 1.99 -2.27
C ASP A 195 1.75 1.15 -2.02
N ASP A 196 1.71 0.38 -0.92
CA ASP A 196 0.51 -0.31 -0.44
C ASP A 196 -0.38 0.57 0.46
N MET A 197 0.15 1.69 0.97
CA MET A 197 -0.52 2.58 1.94
C MET A 197 -0.99 3.91 1.35
N MET A 198 -0.44 4.30 0.20
CA MET A 198 -0.93 5.46 -0.54
C MET A 198 -0.71 5.29 -2.03
N MET A 199 -1.58 5.95 -2.78
CA MET A 199 -1.36 6.31 -4.17
C MET A 199 -1.41 7.84 -4.24
N HIS A 200 -0.81 8.43 -5.26
CA HIS A 200 -0.95 9.85 -5.53
C HIS A 200 -1.51 10.00 -6.93
N THR A 201 -2.47 10.90 -7.10
CA THR A 201 -2.82 11.43 -8.42
C THR A 201 -1.87 12.57 -8.71
N THR A 202 -0.98 12.41 -9.70
CA THR A 202 -0.19 13.55 -10.18
C THR A 202 -1.13 14.48 -10.93
N ALA A 203 -1.07 15.76 -10.57
CA ALA A 203 -1.79 16.82 -11.23
C ALA A 203 -0.74 17.65 -11.97
N ASP A 204 -0.46 17.27 -13.22
CA ASP A 204 0.65 17.82 -14.02
C ASP A 204 0.21 19.02 -14.87
N TRP A 205 -0.67 19.86 -14.34
CA TRP A 205 -1.26 20.99 -15.07
C TRP A 205 -0.80 22.36 -14.58
N CYS A 206 0.00 22.42 -13.52
CA CYS A 206 0.59 23.66 -13.04
C CYS A 206 1.78 24.11 -13.90
N THR A 207 1.91 25.42 -14.07
CA THR A 207 3.08 26.06 -14.70
C THR A 207 3.64 27.11 -13.74
N CYS A 208 4.91 27.50 -13.87
CA CYS A 208 5.52 28.48 -12.95
C CYS A 208 4.89 29.89 -13.03
N SER A 209 4.19 30.18 -14.13
CA SER A 209 3.41 31.41 -14.33
C SER A 209 1.99 31.30 -13.79
N ASP A 210 1.56 30.13 -13.32
CA ASP A 210 0.22 29.94 -12.80
C ASP A 210 0.12 30.44 -11.36
N ASP A 211 -0.63 31.53 -11.18
CA ASP A 211 -1.01 32.12 -9.89
C ASP A 211 -2.38 31.62 -9.40
N SER A 212 -2.94 30.59 -10.05
CA SER A 212 -4.20 29.97 -9.60
C SER A 212 -4.06 29.46 -8.17
N ARG A 213 -5.18 29.46 -7.43
CA ARG A 213 -5.24 28.88 -6.07
C ARG A 213 -4.97 27.39 -6.04
N GLU A 214 -4.89 26.77 -7.21
CA GLU A 214 -4.75 25.35 -7.40
C GLU A 214 -3.30 24.95 -7.73
N CYS A 215 -2.39 25.92 -7.84
CA CYS A 215 -0.95 25.71 -7.99
C CYS A 215 -0.20 26.37 -6.83
N MET A 216 0.62 25.58 -6.13
CA MET A 216 1.45 26.02 -4.99
C MET A 216 2.93 25.98 -5.38
N ASN A 217 3.24 26.64 -6.48
CA ASN A 217 4.59 26.68 -7.02
C ASN A 217 5.56 27.27 -6.00
N MET A 218 6.66 26.57 -5.75
CA MET A 218 7.70 27.05 -4.85
C MET A 218 8.74 27.83 -5.66
N LEU A 219 8.78 29.14 -5.44
CA LEU A 219 9.79 30.00 -6.05
C LEU A 219 11.17 29.73 -5.44
N PRO A 220 12.24 29.79 -6.24
CA PRO A 220 13.60 29.65 -5.75
C PRO A 220 13.92 30.71 -4.69
N ALA A 221 14.70 30.34 -3.68
CA ALA A 221 15.22 31.28 -2.71
C ALA A 221 16.07 32.34 -3.44
N ARG A 222 15.97 33.62 -3.02
CA ARG A 222 16.66 34.78 -3.64
C ARG A 222 18.19 34.62 -3.74
N GLU A 223 18.78 33.67 -3.02
CA GLU A 223 20.23 33.43 -2.94
C GLU A 223 20.75 32.37 -3.93
N ASN A 224 19.89 31.75 -4.76
CA ASN A 224 20.33 30.71 -5.71
C ASN A 224 20.82 31.28 -7.05
N VAL A 225 22.11 31.12 -7.32
CA VAL A 225 22.80 31.49 -8.57
C VAL A 225 22.62 30.43 -9.67
N PHE A 226 22.17 29.21 -9.34
CA PHE A 226 21.95 28.12 -10.30
C PHE A 226 20.50 28.08 -10.84
N ARG A 227 20.33 28.65 -12.04
CA ARG A 227 19.09 28.73 -12.84
C ARG A 227 18.69 27.39 -13.50
N ILE A 228 18.46 26.32 -12.74
CA ILE A 228 17.99 25.05 -13.37
C ILE A 228 16.46 24.97 -13.43
N LEU A 229 15.73 25.61 -12.51
CA LEU A 229 14.26 25.66 -12.51
C LEU A 229 13.76 27.06 -12.06
N ASP A 230 12.86 27.68 -12.83
CA ASP A 230 12.22 28.96 -12.48
C ASP A 230 11.32 28.84 -11.24
N CYS A 231 10.79 27.64 -10.98
CA CYS A 231 10.06 27.25 -9.79
C CYS A 231 9.98 25.72 -9.67
N ILE A 232 9.65 25.20 -8.49
CA ILE A 232 9.24 23.79 -8.32
C ILE A 232 7.72 23.74 -8.38
N LEU A 233 7.18 22.95 -9.31
CA LEU A 233 5.74 22.81 -9.52
C LEU A 233 5.13 21.91 -8.46
N LEU A 234 4.00 22.35 -7.90
CA LEU A 234 3.18 21.52 -7.06
C LEU A 234 1.71 21.91 -7.27
N ALA A 235 0.92 21.00 -7.82
CA ALA A 235 -0.51 21.19 -7.86
C ALA A 235 -1.11 20.95 -6.48
N HIS A 236 -2.02 21.85 -6.10
CA HIS A 236 -2.91 21.69 -4.96
C HIS A 236 -3.75 20.45 -5.19
N GLN A 237 -3.84 19.62 -4.16
CA GLN A 237 -4.52 18.36 -4.29
C GLN A 237 -6.07 18.58 -4.28
N PRO A 238 -6.90 17.75 -4.95
CA PRO A 238 -8.35 18.01 -5.07
C PRO A 238 -9.14 17.80 -3.78
N GLU A 239 -10.14 18.65 -3.49
CA GLU A 239 -10.95 18.59 -2.25
C GLU A 239 -11.93 17.42 -2.19
N ASN A 240 -12.03 16.72 -1.05
CA ASN A 240 -13.16 15.80 -0.79
C ASN A 240 -14.42 16.57 -0.38
N LYS A 241 -15.43 16.64 -1.27
CA LYS A 241 -16.78 17.02 -0.88
C LYS A 241 -17.53 15.74 -0.52
N GLY A 242 -17.58 15.44 0.78
CA GLY A 242 -18.57 14.50 1.31
C GLY A 242 -19.93 14.81 0.69
N SER A 243 -20.60 13.76 0.19
CA SER A 243 -21.88 13.88 -0.49
C SER A 243 -22.80 14.85 0.26
N LYS A 244 -23.60 15.62 -0.49
CA LYS A 244 -24.60 16.60 0.03
C LYS A 244 -25.64 16.02 1.03
N LEU A 245 -25.45 14.81 1.55
CA LEU A 245 -26.46 13.96 2.17
C LEU A 245 -26.21 13.56 3.64
N ILE A 246 -25.14 14.02 4.33
CA ILE A 246 -25.01 13.77 5.78
C ILE A 246 -24.71 15.08 6.52
N ARG A 247 -25.77 15.75 6.95
CA ARG A 247 -25.74 16.91 7.86
C ARG A 247 -25.80 16.42 9.30
N THR A 248 -24.75 15.78 9.81
CA THR A 248 -24.66 15.45 11.25
C THR A 248 -24.21 16.68 12.05
N ARG A 249 -24.92 16.95 13.14
CA ARG A 249 -24.96 18.23 13.87
C ARG A 249 -23.74 18.49 14.79
N ARG A 250 -22.57 17.89 14.52
CA ARG A 250 -21.32 18.07 15.30
C ARG A 250 -20.07 17.97 14.42
N SER A 251 -19.90 18.96 13.53
CA SER A 251 -18.61 19.44 12.98
C SER A 251 -18.88 20.21 11.69
N SER A 252 -19.26 21.48 11.83
CA SER A 252 -19.27 22.43 10.71
C SER A 252 -17.85 22.87 10.37
N MET A 253 -17.06 21.99 9.74
CA MET A 253 -15.78 22.36 9.13
C MET A 253 -15.64 21.62 7.80
N ARG A 254 -15.68 22.39 6.71
CA ARG A 254 -15.29 21.93 5.37
C ARG A 254 -13.77 21.81 5.38
N LEU A 255 -13.27 20.62 5.69
CA LEU A 255 -11.84 20.32 5.69
C LEU A 255 -11.48 19.76 4.31
N ARG A 256 -10.53 20.41 3.63
CA ARG A 256 -9.96 19.94 2.38
C ARG A 256 -9.03 18.77 2.68
N TYR A 257 -9.58 17.57 2.72
CA TYR A 257 -8.75 16.36 2.61
C TYR A 257 -8.47 16.18 1.14
N THR A 258 -7.21 16.31 0.76
CA THR A 258 -6.83 16.35 -0.64
C THR A 258 -5.94 15.16 -1.02
N SER A 259 -6.27 14.58 -2.18
CA SER A 259 -5.65 13.47 -2.91
C SER A 259 -5.69 12.03 -2.40
N PHE A 260 -6.02 11.16 -3.36
CA PHE A 260 -6.36 9.75 -3.22
C PHE A 260 -5.17 8.89 -2.82
N GLY A 261 -4.93 8.72 -1.52
CA GLY A 261 -4.11 7.62 -1.01
C GLY A 261 -4.94 6.65 -0.20
N PHE A 262 -4.99 5.42 -0.71
CA PHE A 262 -5.92 4.40 -0.27
C PHE A 262 -5.55 3.77 1.07
N MET A 263 -6.59 3.29 1.72
CA MET A 263 -6.61 2.96 3.13
C MET A 263 -6.03 1.54 3.36
N GLN A 264 -5.95 1.04 4.60
CA GLN A 264 -5.42 -0.26 5.06
C GLN A 264 -4.27 -0.98 4.31
N LEU A 265 -3.16 -1.14 5.04
CA LEU A 265 -2.06 -2.08 4.78
C LEU A 265 -2.51 -3.50 4.43
N TRP A 266 -1.65 -4.21 3.69
CA TRP A 266 -1.64 -5.67 3.46
C TRP A 266 -2.59 -6.21 2.40
N ARG A 267 -2.99 -5.35 1.47
CA ARG A 267 -3.71 -5.80 0.26
C ARG A 267 -2.80 -6.02 -0.93
N VAL A 268 -1.52 -5.66 -0.80
CA VAL A 268 -0.53 -5.74 -1.87
C VAL A 268 -1.04 -4.95 -3.08
N LEU A 269 -1.61 -3.77 -2.82
CA LEU A 269 -2.23 -2.87 -3.80
C LEU A 269 -1.26 -2.51 -4.91
N GLN A 270 0.02 -2.41 -4.59
CA GLN A 270 1.07 -2.13 -5.55
C GLN A 270 1.25 -3.24 -6.59
N ILE A 271 0.79 -4.46 -6.31
CA ILE A 271 0.78 -5.60 -7.25
C ILE A 271 -0.61 -5.84 -7.85
N TYR A 272 -1.67 -5.85 -7.05
CA TYR A 272 -3.02 -6.26 -7.49
C TYR A 272 -3.97 -5.11 -7.83
N GLY A 273 -3.61 -3.86 -7.49
CA GLY A 273 -4.47 -2.70 -7.67
C GLY A 273 -5.49 -2.50 -6.54
N SER A 274 -6.17 -1.34 -6.58
CA SER A 274 -7.11 -0.88 -5.55
C SER A 274 -8.58 -0.97 -5.96
N ASP A 275 -8.87 -1.54 -7.13
CA ASP A 275 -10.21 -1.74 -7.64
C ASP A 275 -10.25 -2.95 -8.57
N ILE A 276 -11.44 -3.50 -8.79
CA ILE A 276 -11.61 -4.73 -9.56
C ILE A 276 -11.13 -4.60 -11.00
N LYS A 277 -11.31 -3.43 -11.65
CA LYS A 277 -10.99 -3.26 -13.07
C LYS A 277 -9.48 -3.27 -13.25
N THR A 278 -8.77 -2.57 -12.37
CA THR A 278 -7.31 -2.64 -12.30
C THR A 278 -6.87 -4.08 -12.09
N ALA A 279 -7.43 -4.79 -11.09
CA ALA A 279 -7.04 -6.17 -10.79
C ALA A 279 -7.27 -7.14 -11.96
N GLU A 280 -8.44 -7.08 -12.60
CA GLU A 280 -8.77 -7.89 -13.78
C GLU A 280 -7.84 -7.57 -14.95
N SER A 281 -7.53 -6.28 -15.18
CA SER A 281 -6.63 -5.87 -16.26
C SER A 281 -5.21 -6.46 -16.12
N LEU A 282 -4.77 -6.70 -14.88
CA LEU A 282 -3.45 -7.24 -14.54
C LEU A 282 -3.39 -8.78 -14.58
N ARG A 283 -4.54 -9.47 -14.59
CA ARG A 283 -4.63 -10.93 -14.65
C ARG A 283 -4.62 -11.41 -16.10
N LYS A 284 -4.12 -12.64 -16.32
CA LYS A 284 -4.30 -13.35 -17.61
C LYS A 284 -5.79 -13.69 -17.79
N GLU A 285 -6.16 -14.10 -19.00
CA GLU A 285 -7.54 -14.41 -19.35
C GLU A 285 -7.77 -15.92 -19.49
N GLY A 286 -9.04 -16.32 -19.44
CA GLY A 286 -9.48 -17.71 -19.64
C GLY A 286 -8.93 -18.66 -18.57
N LYS A 287 -8.47 -19.85 -18.99
CA LYS A 287 -7.99 -20.91 -18.09
C LYS A 287 -6.78 -20.51 -17.23
N ASN A 288 -6.08 -19.43 -17.61
CA ASN A 288 -4.90 -18.94 -16.91
C ASN A 288 -5.21 -17.73 -16.00
N ALA A 289 -6.48 -17.41 -15.74
CA ALA A 289 -6.86 -16.24 -14.95
C ALA A 289 -6.34 -16.24 -13.49
N ALA A 290 -5.79 -17.37 -13.04
CA ALA A 290 -5.06 -17.46 -11.78
C ALA A 290 -3.74 -16.67 -11.74
N PHE A 291 -3.15 -16.39 -12.91
CA PHE A 291 -1.82 -15.79 -13.04
C PHE A 291 -1.89 -14.30 -13.40
N LEU A 292 -0.89 -13.54 -12.96
CA LEU A 292 -0.66 -12.17 -13.43
C LEU A 292 -0.06 -12.16 -14.85
N LYS A 293 -0.46 -11.17 -15.65
CA LYS A 293 0.15 -10.88 -16.95
C LYS A 293 1.61 -10.51 -16.75
N ALA A 294 2.45 -10.97 -17.67
CA ALA A 294 3.88 -10.71 -17.65
C ALA A 294 4.42 -10.65 -19.07
N THR A 295 5.52 -9.94 -19.26
CA THR A 295 6.28 -9.89 -20.51
C THR A 295 7.57 -10.67 -20.33
N MET A 296 7.85 -11.58 -21.26
CA MET A 296 9.12 -12.31 -21.30
C MET A 296 10.15 -11.53 -22.10
N VAL A 297 11.34 -11.34 -21.54
CA VAL A 297 12.48 -10.66 -22.20
C VAL A 297 13.71 -11.50 -21.94
N ASP A 298 14.34 -12.03 -23.01
CA ASP A 298 15.49 -12.94 -22.92
C ASP A 298 15.26 -14.13 -21.96
N GLY A 299 14.07 -14.73 -22.02
CA GLY A 299 13.70 -15.85 -21.14
C GLY A 299 13.34 -15.47 -19.71
N ARG A 300 13.32 -14.18 -19.36
CA ARG A 300 13.06 -13.68 -18.00
C ARG A 300 11.71 -12.98 -17.90
N MET A 301 11.02 -13.17 -16.77
CA MET A 301 9.65 -12.68 -16.55
C MET A 301 9.67 -11.29 -15.89
N PHE A 302 9.02 -10.31 -16.51
CA PHE A 302 8.86 -8.95 -15.98
C PHE A 302 7.39 -8.52 -15.99
N PRO A 303 6.99 -7.52 -15.18
CA PRO A 303 5.69 -6.88 -15.35
C PRO A 303 5.51 -6.34 -16.78
N PRO A 304 4.28 -6.30 -17.31
CA PRO A 304 4.02 -5.70 -18.61
C PRO A 304 4.55 -4.26 -18.64
N HIS A 305 5.18 -3.86 -19.74
CA HIS A 305 5.82 -2.54 -19.82
C HIS A 305 5.68 -1.88 -21.20
N PRO A 306 4.44 -1.57 -21.64
CA PRO A 306 4.23 -0.79 -22.86
C PRO A 306 4.97 0.55 -22.76
N ASN A 307 5.66 0.94 -23.83
CA ASN A 307 6.45 2.18 -23.89
C ASN A 307 7.55 2.28 -22.81
N GLY A 308 8.05 1.14 -22.32
CA GLY A 308 9.15 1.10 -21.35
C GLY A 308 8.76 1.33 -19.89
N LYS A 309 7.48 1.56 -19.56
CA LYS A 309 7.02 1.79 -18.19
C LYS A 309 6.26 0.60 -17.63
N PHE A 310 6.62 0.13 -16.44
CA PHE A 310 5.92 -0.98 -15.80
C PHE A 310 4.44 -0.68 -15.54
N VAL A 311 3.60 -1.68 -15.80
CA VAL A 311 2.17 -1.73 -15.50
C VAL A 311 1.98 -2.75 -14.39
N VAL A 312 1.70 -2.23 -13.20
CA VAL A 312 1.39 -2.97 -11.97
C VAL A 312 0.22 -2.26 -11.28
N GLY A 313 -0.18 -2.73 -10.09
CA GLY A 313 -1.29 -2.11 -9.34
C GLY A 313 -1.02 -0.65 -8.93
N SER A 314 0.24 -0.32 -8.60
CA SER A 314 0.66 1.05 -8.25
C SER A 314 0.93 1.91 -9.49
N ASP A 315 0.32 3.09 -9.55
CA ASP A 315 0.59 4.08 -10.62
C ASP A 315 1.98 4.73 -10.47
N ARG A 316 2.62 4.60 -9.29
CA ARG A 316 3.99 5.09 -9.05
C ARG A 316 5.06 4.25 -9.73
N ALA A 317 4.72 3.07 -10.24
CA ALA A 317 5.63 2.26 -11.04
C ALA A 317 6.15 3.00 -12.29
N LYS A 318 5.42 4.01 -12.77
CA LYS A 318 5.81 4.87 -13.89
C LYS A 318 6.95 5.83 -13.58
N PHE A 319 7.17 6.14 -12.31
CA PHE A 319 8.19 7.04 -11.78
C PHE A 319 9.17 6.29 -10.85
N ALA A 320 9.08 4.96 -10.84
CA ALA A 320 9.78 4.11 -9.90
C ALA A 320 11.28 4.07 -10.17
N PHE A 321 12.04 4.21 -9.10
CA PHE A 321 13.45 3.85 -9.01
C PHE A 321 13.68 2.40 -9.44
N ASN A 322 14.80 2.12 -10.10
CA ASN A 322 15.07 0.79 -10.70
C ASN A 322 14.97 -0.34 -9.65
N GLY A 323 15.36 -0.07 -8.40
CA GLY A 323 15.16 -0.99 -7.28
C GLY A 323 13.69 -1.35 -7.06
N LEU A 324 12.77 -0.39 -7.17
CA LEU A 324 11.35 -0.64 -6.93
C LEU A 324 10.75 -1.47 -8.07
N GLY A 325 11.23 -1.24 -9.30
CA GLY A 325 10.97 -2.12 -10.46
C GLY A 325 11.42 -3.56 -10.21
N ALA A 326 12.57 -3.76 -9.56
CA ALA A 326 13.04 -5.09 -9.16
C ALA A 326 12.09 -5.75 -8.14
N LEU A 327 11.62 -5.04 -7.11
CA LEU A 327 10.63 -5.58 -6.16
C LEU A 327 9.28 -5.90 -6.81
N TYR A 328 8.78 -5.06 -7.72
CA TYR A 328 7.57 -5.38 -8.49
C TYR A 328 7.72 -6.68 -9.29
N THR A 329 8.88 -6.85 -9.91
CA THR A 329 9.20 -8.06 -10.66
C THR A 329 9.26 -9.29 -9.74
N ILE A 330 9.92 -9.17 -8.59
CA ILE A 330 10.02 -10.23 -7.58
C ILE A 330 8.64 -10.68 -7.10
N PHE A 331 7.76 -9.75 -6.70
CA PHE A 331 6.45 -10.10 -6.16
C PHE A 331 5.47 -10.61 -7.22
N LEU A 332 5.60 -10.17 -8.47
CA LEU A 332 4.88 -10.76 -9.60
C LEU A 332 5.29 -12.22 -9.82
N ARG A 333 6.61 -12.51 -9.80
CA ARG A 333 7.14 -13.88 -9.91
C ARG A 333 6.70 -14.74 -8.74
N LEU A 334 6.70 -14.18 -7.53
CA LEU A 334 6.22 -14.87 -6.33
C LEU A 334 4.77 -15.30 -6.49
N HIS A 335 3.89 -14.40 -6.92
CA HIS A 335 2.49 -14.73 -7.16
C HIS A 335 2.36 -15.85 -8.20
N ASN A 336 2.97 -15.69 -9.38
CA ASN A 336 2.82 -16.68 -10.45
C ASN A 336 3.38 -18.06 -10.06
N ARG A 337 4.49 -18.11 -9.33
CA ARG A 337 5.07 -19.35 -8.83
C ARG A 337 4.17 -20.03 -7.80
N LEU A 338 3.66 -19.27 -6.82
CA LEU A 338 2.76 -19.81 -5.81
C LEU A 338 1.44 -20.30 -6.41
N ALA A 339 0.88 -19.58 -7.39
CA ALA A 339 -0.30 -20.03 -8.13
C ALA A 339 -0.04 -21.34 -8.88
N GLU A 340 1.13 -21.49 -9.50
CA GLU A 340 1.50 -22.73 -10.18
C GLU A 340 1.60 -23.91 -9.21
N ASP A 341 2.29 -23.72 -8.08
CA ASP A 341 2.50 -24.77 -7.09
C ASP A 341 1.20 -25.16 -6.39
N LEU A 342 0.36 -24.19 -6.03
CA LEU A 342 -0.97 -24.46 -5.47
C LEU A 342 -1.91 -25.16 -6.48
N GLY A 343 -1.84 -24.80 -7.76
CA GLY A 343 -2.62 -25.47 -8.80
C GLY A 343 -2.22 -26.93 -9.02
N LYS A 344 -0.96 -27.29 -8.74
CA LYS A 344 -0.50 -28.69 -8.74
C LYS A 344 -1.04 -29.48 -7.55
N ILE A 345 -1.14 -28.84 -6.39
CA ILE A 345 -1.64 -29.44 -5.13
C ILE A 345 -3.16 -29.59 -5.17
N ASN A 346 -3.88 -28.60 -5.70
CA ASN A 346 -5.34 -28.52 -5.70
C ASN A 346 -5.88 -28.47 -7.13
N ARG A 347 -5.96 -29.62 -7.80
CA ARG A 347 -6.23 -29.68 -9.25
C ARG A 347 -7.63 -29.24 -9.65
N GLY A 348 -8.62 -29.40 -8.78
CA GLY A 348 -10.00 -28.97 -9.03
C GLY A 348 -10.31 -27.52 -8.62
N TRP A 349 -9.33 -26.73 -8.19
CA TRP A 349 -9.55 -25.29 -7.98
C TRP A 349 -9.76 -24.56 -9.29
N ASP A 350 -10.82 -23.76 -9.37
CA ASP A 350 -11.02 -22.84 -10.48
C ASP A 350 -9.97 -21.70 -10.45
N PRO A 351 -9.74 -21.03 -11.59
CA PRO A 351 -8.74 -19.96 -11.67
C PRO A 351 -8.97 -18.77 -10.72
N ASP A 352 -10.21 -18.44 -10.36
CA ASP A 352 -10.51 -17.35 -9.43
C ASP A 352 -10.18 -17.74 -7.99
N ARG A 353 -10.52 -18.98 -7.59
CA ARG A 353 -10.12 -19.51 -6.28
C ARG A 353 -8.61 -19.54 -6.14
N LEU A 354 -7.91 -20.07 -7.15
CA LEU A 354 -6.46 -20.14 -7.14
C LEU A 354 -5.81 -18.75 -7.06
N PHE A 355 -6.35 -17.77 -7.79
CA PHE A 355 -5.91 -16.37 -7.69
C PHE A 355 -6.08 -15.81 -6.28
N GLN A 356 -7.28 -15.96 -5.68
CA GLN A 356 -7.59 -15.36 -4.38
C GLN A 356 -6.78 -15.99 -3.23
N GLU A 357 -6.61 -17.31 -3.22
CA GLU A 357 -5.77 -18.00 -2.24
C GLU A 357 -4.29 -17.59 -2.39
N THR A 358 -3.79 -17.52 -3.63
CA THR A 358 -2.43 -17.04 -3.91
C THR A 358 -2.24 -15.59 -3.42
N ARG A 359 -3.17 -14.70 -3.76
CA ARG A 359 -3.18 -13.30 -3.31
C ARG A 359 -3.17 -13.19 -1.79
N LYS A 360 -3.97 -14.01 -1.11
CA LYS A 360 -4.05 -14.09 0.35
C LYS A 360 -2.70 -14.50 0.97
N ILE A 361 -2.02 -15.49 0.41
CA ILE A 361 -0.68 -15.92 0.87
C ILE A 361 0.36 -14.82 0.63
N VAL A 362 0.39 -14.19 -0.55
CA VAL A 362 1.34 -13.09 -0.84
C VAL A 362 1.13 -11.91 0.12
N GLY A 363 -0.10 -11.60 0.48
CA GLY A 363 -0.41 -10.60 1.52
C GLY A 363 0.16 -10.97 2.88
N ALA A 364 0.06 -12.25 3.28
CA ALA A 364 0.67 -12.76 4.51
C ALA A 364 2.21 -12.70 4.46
N TYR A 365 2.83 -12.99 3.32
CA TYR A 365 4.28 -12.82 3.14
C TYR A 365 4.73 -11.39 3.43
N MET A 366 4.05 -10.41 2.83
CA MET A 366 4.34 -9.00 3.08
C MET A 366 4.16 -8.61 4.55
N GLN A 367 3.10 -9.09 5.20
CA GLN A 367 2.85 -8.87 6.64
C GLN A 367 3.99 -9.41 7.49
N VAL A 368 4.37 -10.66 7.26
CA VAL A 368 5.43 -11.33 8.03
C VAL A 368 6.75 -10.59 7.88
N ILE A 369 7.20 -10.32 6.65
CA ILE A 369 8.46 -9.62 6.37
C ILE A 369 8.43 -8.24 7.05
N THR A 370 7.33 -7.51 6.95
CA THR A 370 7.29 -6.16 7.47
C THR A 370 7.32 -6.10 9.00
N TYR A 371 6.50 -6.90 9.68
CA TYR A 371 6.44 -6.87 11.15
C TYR A 371 7.60 -7.59 11.84
N ARG A 372 8.25 -8.56 11.17
CA ARG A 372 9.30 -9.37 11.80
C ARG A 372 10.72 -9.00 11.37
N GLU A 373 10.90 -8.41 10.20
CA GLU A 373 12.23 -8.07 9.68
C GLU A 373 12.38 -6.55 9.51
N PHE A 374 11.50 -5.91 8.74
CA PHE A 374 11.63 -4.47 8.42
C PHE A 374 11.43 -3.54 9.62
N LEU A 375 10.31 -3.64 10.34
CA LEU A 375 10.03 -2.72 11.45
C LEU A 375 11.05 -2.82 12.58
N PRO A 376 11.52 -4.02 13.00
CA PRO A 376 12.63 -4.14 13.93
C PRO A 376 13.93 -3.50 13.42
N ALA A 377 14.24 -3.63 12.12
CA ALA A 377 15.41 -3.00 11.53
C ALA A 377 15.30 -1.46 11.47
N LEU A 378 14.09 -0.92 11.34
CA LEU A 378 13.83 0.53 11.30
C LEU A 378 13.75 1.17 12.69
N LEU A 379 12.99 0.55 13.61
CA LEU A 379 12.65 1.08 14.93
C LEU A 379 13.60 0.60 16.04
N GLY A 380 14.52 -0.31 15.72
CA GLY A 380 15.57 -0.77 16.64
C GLY A 380 15.08 -1.64 17.80
N PRO A 381 15.88 -1.77 18.87
CA PRO A 381 15.63 -2.70 19.98
C PRO A 381 14.29 -2.51 20.70
N ASP A 382 13.80 -1.27 20.79
CA ASP A 382 12.54 -0.95 21.47
C ASP A 382 11.30 -1.11 20.57
N PHE A 383 11.45 -1.77 19.41
CA PHE A 383 10.35 -2.04 18.49
C PHE A 383 9.11 -2.56 19.21
N SER A 384 9.25 -3.48 20.17
CA SER A 384 8.12 -4.04 20.91
C SER A 384 7.41 -3.06 21.85
N SER A 385 8.06 -1.97 22.24
CA SER A 385 7.44 -0.89 23.02
C SER A 385 6.61 0.03 22.14
N LEU A 386 7.04 0.25 20.89
CA LEU A 386 6.35 1.09 19.91
C LEU A 386 5.24 0.33 19.15
N VAL A 387 5.47 -0.95 18.90
CA VAL A 387 4.56 -1.89 18.24
C VAL A 387 4.45 -3.14 19.11
N PRO A 388 3.56 -3.15 20.11
CA PRO A 388 3.37 -4.28 21.01
C PRO A 388 3.05 -5.56 20.25
N PRO A 389 3.31 -6.76 20.80
CA PRO A 389 2.90 -8.03 20.17
C PRO A 389 1.40 -8.07 19.81
N TYR A 390 1.05 -8.77 18.74
CA TYR A 390 -0.35 -8.94 18.35
C TYR A 390 -1.11 -9.73 19.41
N SER A 391 -2.29 -9.24 19.78
CA SER A 391 -3.18 -9.89 20.74
C SER A 391 -4.41 -10.48 20.04
N TYR A 392 -5.24 -9.64 19.45
CA TYR A 392 -6.44 -10.02 18.71
C TYR A 392 -6.90 -8.87 17.80
N TYR A 393 -7.79 -9.20 16.86
CA TYR A 393 -8.44 -8.20 16.00
C TYR A 393 -9.34 -7.28 16.82
N THR A 394 -9.14 -5.98 16.71
CA THR A 394 -10.01 -4.97 17.29
C THR A 394 -10.71 -4.20 16.18
N ALA A 395 -11.92 -3.69 16.43
CA ALA A 395 -12.57 -2.74 15.53
C ALA A 395 -11.90 -1.34 15.56
N ALA A 396 -10.58 -1.28 15.81
CA ALA A 396 -9.79 -0.06 15.77
C ALA A 396 -9.81 0.53 14.36
N ILE A 397 -9.57 1.85 14.26
CA ILE A 397 -9.54 2.58 12.99
C ILE A 397 -8.21 2.25 12.27
N PRO A 398 -8.25 1.40 11.23
CA PRO A 398 -7.05 0.96 10.52
C PRO A 398 -6.70 1.91 9.37
N THR A 399 -7.43 3.02 9.26
CA THR A 399 -7.20 4.06 8.27
C THR A 399 -5.83 4.68 8.46
N VAL A 400 -5.14 4.90 7.35
CA VAL A 400 -3.85 5.55 7.32
C VAL A 400 -4.01 7.01 7.73
N ALA A 401 -3.15 7.48 8.61
CA ALA A 401 -3.06 8.88 9.00
C ALA A 401 -2.35 9.67 7.90
N ILE A 402 -2.87 10.83 7.53
CA ILE A 402 -2.26 11.67 6.50
C ILE A 402 -0.85 12.09 6.89
N GLU A 403 -0.59 12.32 8.17
CA GLU A 403 0.73 12.72 8.68
C GLU A 403 1.77 11.61 8.57
N PHE A 404 1.33 10.35 8.66
CA PHE A 404 2.19 9.20 8.45
C PHE A 404 2.70 9.16 7.00
N VAL A 405 1.82 9.27 5.99
CA VAL A 405 2.25 9.22 4.57
C VAL A 405 2.78 10.54 4.01
N GLY A 406 2.33 11.66 4.57
CA GLY A 406 2.69 13.00 4.11
C GLY A 406 3.94 13.56 4.76
N ALA A 407 4.38 13.02 5.90
CA ALA A 407 5.63 13.42 6.55
C ALA A 407 6.47 12.22 7.01
N THR A 408 5.96 11.40 7.92
CA THR A 408 6.80 10.48 8.69
C THR A 408 7.39 9.33 7.88
N PHE A 409 6.63 8.71 6.99
CA PHE A 409 7.06 7.58 6.18
C PHE A 409 7.73 8.03 4.87
N ARG A 410 8.04 9.33 4.75
CA ARG A 410 8.80 9.92 3.64
C ARG A 410 10.31 9.83 3.93
N LEU A 411 10.82 8.61 4.07
CA LEU A 411 12.19 8.30 4.45
C LEU A 411 13.23 8.54 3.34
N HIS A 412 13.06 9.63 2.56
CA HIS A 412 13.92 9.96 1.42
C HIS A 412 15.38 10.25 1.82
N GLY A 413 15.63 10.61 3.09
CA GLY A 413 16.98 10.79 3.62
C GLY A 413 17.82 9.50 3.64
N LEU A 414 17.19 8.32 3.54
CA LEU A 414 17.86 7.01 3.49
C LEU A 414 18.50 6.69 2.13
N ILE A 415 18.11 7.42 1.08
CA ILE A 415 18.49 7.13 -0.30
C ILE A 415 19.96 7.53 -0.51
N MET A 416 20.76 6.57 -0.99
CA MET A 416 22.11 6.80 -1.51
C MET A 416 22.06 7.34 -2.95
N PRO A 417 23.06 8.15 -3.37
CA PRO A 417 23.15 8.67 -4.73
C PRO A 417 23.33 7.62 -5.83
N SER A 418 23.99 6.51 -5.51
CA SER A 418 24.24 5.41 -6.44
C SER A 418 24.38 4.11 -5.67
N TYR A 419 24.20 3.00 -6.39
CA TYR A 419 24.27 1.66 -5.85
C TYR A 419 25.05 0.75 -6.80
N PRO A 420 25.85 -0.19 -6.29
CA PRO A 420 26.53 -1.16 -7.13
C PRO A 420 25.54 -2.19 -7.69
N MET A 421 25.82 -2.71 -8.88
CA MET A 421 25.29 -3.98 -9.34
C MET A 421 26.30 -5.09 -8.99
N ARG A 422 25.82 -6.25 -8.52
CA ARG A 422 26.70 -7.36 -8.14
C ARG A 422 26.35 -8.68 -8.81
N ASP A 423 27.37 -9.39 -9.30
CA ASP A 423 27.23 -10.71 -9.90
C ASP A 423 26.86 -11.81 -8.88
N THR A 424 26.79 -13.05 -9.32
CA THR A 424 26.48 -14.22 -8.47
C THR A 424 27.57 -14.52 -7.44
N GLN A 425 28.78 -14.01 -7.62
CA GLN A 425 29.89 -14.09 -6.68
C GLN A 425 30.00 -12.83 -5.80
N TRP A 426 28.96 -11.98 -5.82
CA TRP A 426 28.90 -10.71 -5.11
C TRP A 426 29.98 -9.71 -5.50
N ARG A 427 30.66 -9.89 -6.63
CA ARG A 427 31.62 -8.91 -7.14
C ARG A 427 30.87 -7.78 -7.81
N LYS A 428 31.34 -6.56 -7.59
CA LYS A 428 30.78 -5.37 -8.25
C LYS A 428 31.04 -5.46 -9.76
N THR A 429 29.98 -5.34 -10.55
CA THR A 429 30.06 -5.35 -12.02
C THR A 429 29.84 -3.97 -12.61
N ASP A 430 29.00 -3.16 -11.99
CA ASP A 430 28.63 -1.82 -12.46
C ASP A 430 28.10 -0.97 -11.29
N ASP A 431 27.81 0.31 -11.54
CA ASP A 431 27.01 1.18 -10.67
C ASP A 431 25.81 1.73 -11.41
N TRP A 432 24.72 1.97 -10.69
CA TRP A 432 23.58 2.70 -11.21
C TRP A 432 23.24 3.88 -10.31
N SER A 433 22.93 5.01 -10.94
CA SER A 433 22.63 6.27 -10.26
C SER A 433 21.16 6.36 -9.90
N VAL A 434 20.85 6.98 -8.77
CA VAL A 434 19.48 7.39 -8.45
C VAL A 434 18.95 8.38 -9.49
N LEU A 435 19.81 9.16 -10.14
CA LEU A 435 19.37 10.14 -11.13
C LEU A 435 19.16 9.56 -12.54
N SER A 436 19.30 8.24 -12.73
CA SER A 436 18.95 7.62 -14.00
C SER A 436 17.47 7.91 -14.28
N LYS A 437 17.18 8.66 -15.36
CA LYS A 437 15.83 9.10 -15.74
C LYS A 437 14.84 7.94 -15.74
N ASP A 438 13.62 8.21 -15.28
CA ASP A 438 12.42 7.35 -15.28
C ASP A 438 12.65 5.90 -15.68
N GLY A 439 12.85 5.04 -14.68
CA GLY A 439 12.73 3.59 -14.81
C GLY A 439 13.38 3.08 -16.07
N ASP A 440 14.70 3.28 -16.20
CA ASP A 440 15.47 2.67 -17.28
C ASP A 440 15.27 1.16 -17.16
N ILE A 441 14.25 0.70 -17.89
CA ILE A 441 13.80 -0.67 -17.92
C ILE A 441 14.97 -1.54 -18.37
N HIS A 442 15.93 -0.98 -19.12
CA HIS A 442 17.15 -1.68 -19.51
C HIS A 442 18.04 -1.99 -18.31
N VAL A 443 18.05 -1.20 -17.24
CA VAL A 443 18.77 -1.50 -15.97
C VAL A 443 18.07 -2.61 -15.19
N VAL A 444 16.75 -2.57 -15.06
CA VAL A 444 16.03 -3.66 -14.38
C VAL A 444 16.11 -4.97 -15.20
N LYS A 445 16.09 -4.86 -16.54
CA LYS A 445 16.36 -5.94 -17.48
C LYS A 445 17.82 -6.38 -17.49
N SER A 446 18.79 -5.54 -17.14
CA SER A 446 20.20 -5.96 -17.12
C SER A 446 20.50 -6.85 -15.90
N GLY A 447 19.74 -6.72 -14.80
CA GLY A 447 19.74 -7.74 -13.75
C GLY A 447 19.01 -7.36 -12.46
N THR A 448 17.80 -7.89 -12.27
CA THR A 448 17.01 -7.77 -11.02
C THR A 448 17.81 -8.27 -9.80
N ASP A 449 18.40 -9.46 -9.90
CA ASP A 449 19.16 -10.05 -8.80
C ASP A 449 20.42 -9.25 -8.45
N ALA A 450 21.06 -8.66 -9.47
CA ALA A 450 22.28 -7.88 -9.28
C ALA A 450 22.00 -6.55 -8.55
N ILE A 451 20.85 -5.92 -8.84
CA ILE A 451 20.36 -4.75 -8.11
C ILE A 451 20.11 -5.10 -6.64
N ILE A 452 19.43 -6.23 -6.36
CA ILE A 452 19.12 -6.65 -4.99
C ILE A 452 20.39 -6.94 -4.18
N ARG A 453 21.36 -7.69 -4.74
CA ARG A 453 22.66 -7.91 -4.07
C ARG A 453 23.38 -6.59 -3.80
N GLY A 454 23.31 -5.67 -4.76
CA GLY A 454 23.80 -4.30 -4.63
C GLY A 454 23.24 -3.60 -3.39
N LEU A 455 21.92 -3.53 -3.30
CA LEU A 455 21.20 -2.92 -2.18
C LEU A 455 21.49 -3.59 -0.83
N ILE A 456 21.61 -4.92 -0.79
CA ILE A 456 21.99 -5.66 0.42
C ILE A 456 23.40 -5.30 0.89
N SER A 457 24.32 -5.07 -0.06
CA SER A 457 25.73 -4.74 0.24
C SER A 457 26.00 -3.28 0.59
N THR A 458 24.99 -2.42 0.50
CA THR A 458 25.15 -0.97 0.70
C THR A 458 24.36 -0.53 1.92
N SER A 459 25.01 0.07 2.91
CA SER A 459 24.34 0.71 4.05
C SER A 459 23.37 1.81 3.60
N ASN A 460 22.26 2.01 4.32
CA ASN A 460 21.46 3.21 4.10
C ASN A 460 22.24 4.46 4.49
N ARG A 461 21.85 5.56 3.85
CA ARG A 461 22.23 6.89 4.30
C ARG A 461 21.49 7.22 5.62
N ALA A 462 22.11 8.01 6.49
CA ALA A 462 21.48 8.52 7.71
C ALA A 462 20.38 9.54 7.33
N PRO A 463 19.14 9.39 7.83
CA PRO A 463 18.00 10.16 7.32
C PRO A 463 17.93 11.60 7.83
N GLN A 464 18.84 12.05 8.70
CA GLN A 464 18.85 13.41 9.30
C GLN A 464 19.19 14.52 8.30
N SER A 465 19.42 14.16 7.04
CA SER A 465 19.61 15.05 5.91
C SER A 465 19.22 14.31 4.62
N ILE A 466 19.30 14.97 3.48
CA ILE A 466 18.96 14.45 2.17
C ILE A 466 20.16 14.67 1.25
N ALA A 467 20.48 13.64 0.44
CA ALA A 467 21.54 13.72 -0.54
C ALA A 467 21.29 14.86 -1.54
N TYR A 468 22.31 15.65 -1.84
CA TYR A 468 22.18 16.83 -2.69
C TYR A 468 21.63 16.50 -4.10
N GLN A 469 21.87 15.29 -4.62
CA GLN A 469 21.28 14.81 -5.88
C GLN A 469 19.75 14.87 -5.86
N LEU A 470 19.12 14.58 -4.73
CA LEU A 470 17.66 14.57 -4.59
C LEU A 470 17.08 15.96 -4.29
N THR A 471 17.92 16.94 -3.90
CA THR A 471 17.48 18.31 -3.62
C THR A 471 17.81 19.27 -4.76
N ASP A 472 18.94 19.12 -5.44
CA ASP A 472 19.48 20.13 -6.36
C ASP A 472 19.52 19.66 -7.81
N GLU A 473 19.87 18.38 -8.05
CA GLU A 473 19.89 17.82 -9.41
C GLU A 473 18.50 17.33 -9.85
N GLY A 474 17.65 16.97 -8.88
CA GLY A 474 16.24 16.67 -9.08
C GLY A 474 15.99 15.35 -9.80
N TYR A 475 15.25 14.45 -9.15
CA TYR A 475 14.79 13.17 -9.71
C TYR A 475 13.67 13.38 -10.76
N GLY A 476 13.81 14.32 -11.70
CA GLY A 476 12.71 14.75 -12.59
C GLY A 476 11.52 15.44 -11.89
N LEU A 477 11.44 15.40 -10.55
CA LEU A 477 10.38 15.95 -9.70
C LEU A 477 10.74 17.30 -9.05
N GLY A 478 12.02 17.70 -9.06
CA GLY A 478 12.54 18.86 -8.32
C GLY A 478 13.10 18.51 -6.94
N ASP A 479 13.17 19.49 -6.04
CA ASP A 479 13.71 19.34 -4.68
C ASP A 479 12.75 18.56 -3.76
N ILE A 480 13.08 17.29 -3.48
CA ILE A 480 12.27 16.40 -2.64
C ILE A 480 12.09 16.93 -1.20
N GLY A 481 13.09 17.59 -0.63
CA GLY A 481 12.99 18.14 0.73
C GLY A 481 11.95 19.25 0.78
N SER A 482 12.00 20.16 -0.19
CA SER A 482 11.04 21.25 -0.32
C SER A 482 9.63 20.76 -0.60
N LEU A 483 9.50 19.76 -1.48
CA LEU A 483 8.21 19.11 -1.77
C LEU A 483 7.59 18.52 -0.49
N ASN A 484 8.35 17.80 0.32
CA ASN A 484 7.82 17.18 1.53
C ASN A 484 7.34 18.21 2.56
N ILE A 485 8.07 19.32 2.72
CA ILE A 485 7.63 20.44 3.58
C ILE A 485 6.33 21.04 3.05
N GLN A 486 6.28 21.35 1.75
CA GLN A 486 5.13 22.00 1.14
C GLN A 486 3.90 21.08 1.12
N ILE A 487 4.08 19.77 0.94
CA ILE A 487 3.02 18.76 1.06
C ILE A 487 2.44 18.73 2.47
N GLY A 488 3.27 18.86 3.50
CA GLY A 488 2.79 18.95 4.88
C GLY A 488 1.93 20.20 5.11
N ARG A 489 2.33 21.33 4.53
CA ARG A 489 1.56 22.59 4.58
C ARG A 489 0.26 22.49 3.78
N ASP A 490 0.29 21.90 2.59
CA ASP A 490 -0.90 21.68 1.77
C ASP A 490 -1.96 20.83 2.47
N HIS A 491 -1.53 19.78 3.17
CA HIS A 491 -2.43 18.96 3.98
C HIS A 491 -2.78 19.59 5.33
N GLY A 492 -2.33 20.82 5.60
CA GLY A 492 -2.64 21.56 6.81
C GLY A 492 -2.11 20.89 8.08
N PHE A 493 -0.90 20.32 8.04
CA PHE A 493 -0.32 19.71 9.23
C PHE A 493 -0.15 20.72 10.35
N GLN A 494 -0.41 20.26 11.58
CA GLN A 494 -0.05 21.02 12.76
C GLN A 494 1.49 21.15 12.88
N PRO A 495 1.98 22.13 13.65
CA PRO A 495 3.40 22.22 13.95
C PRO A 495 3.91 21.02 14.74
N TYR A 496 5.19 20.75 14.63
CA TYR A 496 5.93 19.68 15.31
C TYR A 496 5.58 19.52 16.80
N ASN A 497 5.54 20.60 17.57
CA ASN A 497 5.21 20.56 19.00
C ASN A 497 3.79 20.05 19.30
N LYS A 498 2.82 20.22 18.39
CA LYS A 498 1.47 19.67 18.57
C LYS A 498 1.48 18.15 18.48
N PHE A 499 2.28 17.58 17.59
CA PHE A 499 2.46 16.13 17.50
C PHE A 499 3.21 15.58 18.71
N ARG A 500 4.27 16.26 19.17
CA ARG A 500 4.95 15.87 20.41
C ARG A 500 4.00 15.86 21.60
N LYS A 501 3.17 16.90 21.74
CA LYS A 501 2.12 16.93 22.77
C LYS A 501 1.13 15.77 22.64
N HIS A 502 0.65 15.49 21.42
CA HIS A 502 -0.32 14.43 21.17
C HIS A 502 0.20 13.05 21.57
N PHE A 503 1.47 12.77 21.29
CA PHE A 503 2.13 11.51 21.61
C PHE A 503 2.80 11.48 22.99
N GLY A 504 2.62 12.52 23.81
CA GLY A 504 3.19 12.58 25.17
C GLY A 504 4.72 12.74 25.22
N LEU A 505 5.34 13.23 24.15
CA LEU A 505 6.76 13.53 24.10
C LEU A 505 7.05 14.93 24.72
N PRO A 506 8.24 15.14 25.32
CA PRO A 506 8.61 16.44 25.88
C PRO A 506 8.54 17.56 24.85
N LEU A 507 7.90 18.68 25.15
CA LEU A 507 7.77 19.79 24.19
C LEU A 507 9.10 20.53 24.01
N LEU A 508 9.35 21.01 22.79
CA LEU A 508 10.46 21.92 22.53
C LEU A 508 10.05 23.34 22.94
N THR A 509 10.58 23.83 24.05
CA THR A 509 10.35 25.20 24.55
C THR A 509 11.46 26.17 24.15
N SER A 510 12.69 25.66 23.99
CA SER A 510 13.88 26.42 23.63
C SER A 510 14.79 25.60 22.74
N PHE A 511 15.31 26.20 21.66
CA PHE A 511 16.24 25.53 20.75
C PHE A 511 17.55 25.11 21.45
N ASN A 512 17.94 25.78 22.53
CA ASN A 512 19.12 25.42 23.31
C ASN A 512 18.93 24.12 24.11
N GLU A 513 17.68 23.78 24.45
CA GLU A 513 17.29 22.64 25.27
C GLU A 513 16.67 21.51 24.44
N TRP A 514 16.99 21.46 23.14
CA TRP A 514 16.48 20.41 22.25
C TRP A 514 17.25 19.11 22.43
N PHE A 515 16.81 18.26 23.37
CA PHE A 515 17.51 17.02 23.70
C PHE A 515 17.65 16.04 22.53
N ASP A 516 16.66 15.98 21.64
CA ASP A 516 16.65 15.04 20.51
C ASP A 516 17.51 15.48 19.30
N VAL A 517 18.16 16.63 19.36
CA VAL A 517 19.06 17.13 18.31
C VAL A 517 20.34 17.56 19.00
N HIS A 518 21.43 16.81 19.01
CA HIS A 518 22.63 17.16 19.78
C HIS A 518 23.51 18.18 19.07
N ASP A 519 23.48 18.23 17.74
CA ASP A 519 24.27 19.18 16.97
C ASP A 519 23.80 20.65 17.16
N ASN A 520 24.68 21.46 17.75
CA ASN A 520 24.42 22.88 18.00
C ASN A 520 24.28 23.69 16.70
N ALA A 521 25.00 23.31 15.64
CA ALA A 521 24.89 24.01 14.35
C ALA A 521 23.49 23.81 13.74
N THR A 522 22.98 22.57 13.77
CA THR A 522 21.60 22.23 13.37
C THR A 522 20.57 23.00 14.20
N ARG A 523 20.68 23.00 15.53
CA ARG A 523 19.77 23.77 16.41
C ARG A 523 19.73 25.26 16.03
N GLU A 524 20.89 25.86 15.83
CA GLU A 524 21.02 27.27 15.49
C GLU A 524 20.46 27.59 14.10
N LEU A 525 20.64 26.71 13.11
CA LEU A 525 20.05 26.85 11.79
C LEU A 525 18.52 26.77 11.83
N VAL A 526 17.95 25.79 12.53
CA VAL A 526 16.49 25.70 12.70
C VAL A 526 15.97 26.94 13.42
N ARG A 527 16.65 27.38 14.49
CA ARG A 527 16.30 28.60 15.24
C ARG A 527 16.23 29.82 14.33
N ARG A 528 17.22 30.03 13.45
CA ARG A 528 17.22 31.16 12.50
C ARG A 528 16.10 31.04 11.47
N LEU A 529 15.94 29.87 10.86
CA LEU A 529 14.95 29.63 9.80
C LEU A 529 13.51 29.79 10.31
N TYR A 530 13.21 29.34 11.54
CA TYR A 530 11.88 29.41 12.15
C TYR A 530 11.71 30.60 13.12
N HIS A 531 12.51 31.65 12.95
CA HIS A 531 12.39 32.92 13.69
C HIS A 531 12.39 32.77 15.22
N ASN A 532 13.21 31.85 15.73
CA ASN A 532 13.32 31.51 17.15
C ASN A 532 11.97 31.11 17.79
N ASN A 533 11.07 30.50 17.02
CA ASN A 533 9.78 30.01 17.51
C ASN A 533 9.62 28.50 17.27
N PRO A 534 9.77 27.67 18.33
CA PRO A 534 9.58 26.21 18.24
C PRO A 534 8.20 25.77 17.72
N ASP A 535 7.14 26.56 17.97
CA ASP A 535 5.78 26.23 17.55
C ASP A 535 5.52 26.49 16.05
N ASN A 536 6.53 26.94 15.30
CA ASN A 536 6.44 27.10 13.85
C ASN A 536 7.07 25.94 13.07
N ILE A 537 7.78 25.01 13.73
CA ILE A 537 8.54 23.96 13.03
C ILE A 537 7.57 23.02 12.27
N ASP A 538 7.79 22.85 10.97
CA ASP A 538 7.04 21.88 10.16
C ASP A 538 7.33 20.46 10.66
N LEU A 539 6.29 19.60 10.75
CA LEU A 539 6.44 18.22 11.26
C LEU A 539 7.56 17.44 10.54
N TYR A 540 7.63 17.55 9.21
CA TYR A 540 8.65 16.87 8.41
C TYR A 540 10.06 17.32 8.81
N VAL A 541 10.28 18.62 9.01
CA VAL A 541 11.59 19.18 9.36
C VAL A 541 11.99 18.75 10.76
N GLY A 542 11.10 18.96 11.74
CA GLY A 542 11.36 18.59 13.13
C GLY A 542 11.66 17.11 13.29
N GLY A 543 10.90 16.22 12.65
CA GLY A 543 11.15 14.78 12.72
C GLY A 543 12.34 14.29 11.90
N THR A 544 12.75 15.02 10.85
CA THR A 544 13.95 14.69 10.08
C THR A 544 15.21 15.00 10.88
N VAL A 545 15.29 16.16 11.53
CA VAL A 545 16.50 16.57 12.26
C VAL A 545 16.70 15.86 13.60
N GLU A 546 15.66 15.20 14.13
CA GLU A 546 15.80 14.37 15.32
C GLU A 546 16.82 13.24 15.11
N GLU A 547 17.76 13.16 16.04
CA GLU A 547 18.74 12.10 16.11
C GLU A 547 18.08 10.82 16.67
N PRO A 548 18.39 9.65 16.09
CA PRO A 548 17.80 8.41 16.51
C PRO A 548 18.50 7.87 17.77
N GLU A 549 17.73 7.23 18.65
CA GLU A 549 18.29 6.43 19.75
C GLU A 549 19.20 5.31 19.21
N PRO A 550 20.19 4.83 19.98
CA PRO A 550 21.11 3.77 19.54
C PRO A 550 20.39 2.55 18.96
N GLY A 551 20.72 2.21 17.71
CA GLY A 551 20.12 1.08 16.99
C GLY A 551 18.82 1.40 16.25
N ARG A 552 18.26 2.60 16.38
CA ARG A 552 17.15 3.08 15.55
C ARG A 552 17.68 3.80 14.29
N VAL A 553 16.82 3.91 13.29
CA VAL A 553 17.11 4.67 12.06
C VAL A 553 16.50 6.07 12.11
N VAL A 554 15.33 6.22 12.75
CA VAL A 554 14.55 7.47 12.79
C VAL A 554 14.44 8.03 14.21
N GLY A 555 14.27 9.34 14.31
CA GLY A 555 14.10 10.05 15.57
C GLY A 555 12.80 9.69 16.34
N PRO A 556 12.70 10.06 17.63
CA PRO A 556 11.57 9.72 18.51
C PRO A 556 10.17 10.01 17.96
N ILE A 557 9.93 11.18 17.36
CA ILE A 557 8.58 11.52 16.86
C ILE A 557 8.18 10.64 15.68
N PHE A 558 9.11 10.40 14.75
CA PHE A 558 8.87 9.57 13.59
C PHE A 558 8.71 8.11 14.00
N ALA A 559 9.55 7.62 14.92
CA ALA A 559 9.41 6.27 15.48
C ALA A 559 8.02 6.06 16.11
N THR A 560 7.52 7.06 16.84
CA THR A 560 6.23 6.99 17.52
C THR A 560 5.04 6.99 16.55
N ILE A 561 5.04 7.88 15.55
CA ILE A 561 3.98 7.93 14.53
C ILE A 561 3.98 6.65 13.68
N ILE A 562 5.15 6.12 13.33
CA ILE A 562 5.28 4.83 12.62
C ILE A 562 4.71 3.70 13.48
N GLY A 563 5.13 3.62 14.75
CA GLY A 563 4.67 2.59 15.68
C GLY A 563 3.15 2.59 15.88
N ASP A 564 2.55 3.77 16.07
CA ASP A 564 1.10 3.94 16.16
C ASP A 564 0.40 3.46 14.88
N GLN A 565 0.83 3.93 13.71
CA GLN A 565 0.19 3.60 12.45
C GLN A 565 0.21 2.10 12.17
N PHE A 566 1.38 1.45 12.32
CA PHE A 566 1.51 0.02 12.08
C PHE A 566 0.71 -0.79 13.10
N THR A 567 0.70 -0.39 14.37
CA THR A 567 -0.15 -1.01 15.41
C THR A 567 -1.63 -0.96 15.03
N ARG A 568 -2.15 0.22 14.65
CA ARG A 568 -3.56 0.39 14.27
C ARG A 568 -3.94 -0.43 13.06
N THR A 569 -3.12 -0.44 12.03
CA THR A 569 -3.38 -1.23 10.81
C THR A 569 -3.31 -2.73 11.05
N ARG A 570 -2.41 -3.20 11.92
CA ARG A 570 -2.35 -4.62 12.28
C ARG A 570 -3.59 -5.05 13.04
N ASN A 571 -3.93 -4.31 14.10
CA ASN A 571 -5.00 -4.70 15.01
C ASN A 571 -6.37 -4.49 14.37
N GLY A 572 -6.52 -3.49 13.48
CA GLY A 572 -7.76 -3.23 12.76
C GLY A 572 -7.91 -3.96 11.41
N ASP A 573 -6.97 -4.83 11.05
CA ASP A 573 -7.06 -5.71 9.87
C ASP A 573 -7.64 -7.06 10.26
N ARG A 574 -8.88 -7.35 9.84
CA ARG A 574 -9.54 -8.63 10.12
C ARG A 574 -8.84 -9.77 9.40
N PHE A 575 -8.15 -9.49 8.31
CA PHE A 575 -7.46 -10.48 7.51
C PHE A 575 -5.95 -10.57 7.86
N TYR A 576 -5.52 -10.00 9.00
CA TYR A 576 -4.15 -10.15 9.48
C TYR A 576 -3.79 -11.63 9.63
N TYR A 577 -2.60 -12.03 9.19
CA TYR A 577 -2.25 -13.44 9.04
C TYR A 577 -2.27 -14.24 10.35
N GLU A 578 -2.14 -13.57 11.51
CA GLU A 578 -2.26 -14.24 12.82
C GLU A 578 -3.70 -14.30 13.35
N ASN A 579 -4.68 -13.73 12.66
CA ASN A 579 -6.08 -13.87 13.06
C ASN A 579 -6.54 -15.32 12.82
N PRO A 580 -7.02 -16.05 13.85
CA PRO A 580 -7.41 -17.46 13.74
C PRO A 580 -8.52 -17.75 12.71
N ASP A 581 -9.34 -16.76 12.35
CA ASP A 581 -10.40 -16.95 11.35
C ASP A 581 -9.87 -17.03 9.91
N ILE A 582 -8.59 -16.71 9.69
CA ILE A 582 -8.04 -16.47 8.35
C ILE A 582 -7.15 -17.61 7.89
N PHE A 583 -6.27 -18.10 8.76
CA PHE A 583 -5.38 -19.22 8.51
C PHE A 583 -5.41 -20.19 9.69
N THR A 584 -5.22 -21.48 9.42
CA THR A 584 -5.13 -22.49 10.48
C THR A 584 -3.87 -22.28 11.33
N PRO A 585 -3.83 -22.74 12.59
CA PRO A 585 -2.63 -22.64 13.43
C PRO A 585 -1.36 -23.21 12.78
N GLU A 586 -1.49 -24.28 11.99
CA GLU A 586 -0.41 -24.91 11.23
C GLU A 586 0.08 -23.98 10.11
N GLN A 587 -0.84 -23.39 9.35
CA GLN A 587 -0.52 -22.41 8.30
C GLN A 587 0.16 -21.18 8.90
N VAL A 588 -0.32 -20.65 10.03
CA VAL A 588 0.32 -19.52 10.73
C VAL A 588 1.73 -19.87 11.19
N ARG A 589 1.95 -21.04 11.78
CA ARG A 589 3.31 -21.50 12.18
C ARG A 589 4.25 -21.64 10.98
N SER A 590 3.71 -22.04 9.82
CA SER A 590 4.44 -22.10 8.55
C SER A 590 4.79 -20.70 8.04
N LEU A 591 3.81 -19.80 7.97
CA LEU A 591 3.96 -18.41 7.52
C LEU A 591 4.95 -17.60 8.37
N LYS A 592 4.99 -17.83 9.69
CA LYS A 592 5.97 -17.18 10.60
C LYS A 592 7.44 -17.47 10.27
N ARG A 593 7.72 -18.42 9.36
CA ARG A 593 9.06 -18.76 8.85
C ARG A 593 9.43 -18.01 7.57
N VAL A 594 8.49 -17.30 6.95
CA VAL A 594 8.76 -16.47 5.77
C VAL A 594 9.79 -15.40 6.13
N SER A 595 10.72 -15.19 5.21
CA SER A 595 11.71 -14.12 5.22
C SER A 595 11.80 -13.49 3.83
N LEU A 596 12.31 -12.27 3.73
CA LEU A 596 12.58 -11.69 2.42
C LEU A 596 13.63 -12.51 1.66
N ALA A 597 14.60 -13.08 2.37
CA ALA A 597 15.58 -14.00 1.79
C ALA A 597 14.92 -15.24 1.14
N ASN A 598 13.87 -15.80 1.76
CA ASN A 598 13.10 -16.89 1.17
C ASN A 598 12.41 -16.45 -0.14
N VAL A 599 11.79 -15.26 -0.16
CA VAL A 599 11.18 -14.71 -1.38
C VAL A 599 12.22 -14.59 -2.49
N LEU A 600 13.38 -14.00 -2.19
CA LEU A 600 14.47 -13.84 -3.16
C LEU A 600 14.95 -15.18 -3.74
N CYS A 601 15.07 -16.22 -2.92
CA CYS A 601 15.38 -17.57 -3.40
C CYS A 601 14.29 -18.17 -4.30
N LEU A 602 13.02 -17.90 -4.02
CA LEU A 602 11.91 -18.43 -4.82
C LEU A 602 11.75 -17.70 -6.17
N THR A 603 12.20 -16.46 -6.28
CA THR A 603 11.91 -15.59 -7.44
C THR A 603 13.13 -15.14 -8.24
N GLY A 604 14.32 -15.33 -7.67
CA GLY A 604 15.59 -14.97 -8.30
C GLY A 604 15.86 -15.81 -9.55
N GLU A 605 16.48 -15.20 -10.55
CA GLU A 605 16.89 -15.89 -11.78
C GLU A 605 18.15 -16.73 -11.53
N ASN A 606 19.08 -16.15 -10.77
CA ASN A 606 20.42 -16.66 -10.51
C ASN A 606 20.76 -16.53 -9.02
N ILE A 607 19.78 -16.69 -8.13
CA ILE A 607 19.98 -16.68 -6.67
C ILE A 607 19.98 -18.13 -6.16
N SER A 608 21.16 -18.75 -6.11
CA SER A 608 21.37 -20.07 -5.47
C SER A 608 21.78 -19.97 -4.00
N ALA A 609 22.30 -18.82 -3.58
CA ALA A 609 22.63 -18.49 -2.21
C ALA A 609 22.37 -17.01 -1.93
N ILE A 610 21.90 -16.71 -0.73
CA ILE A 610 21.59 -15.34 -0.28
C ILE A 610 21.77 -15.25 1.24
N VAL A 611 21.89 -14.02 1.73
CA VAL A 611 22.06 -13.74 3.16
C VAL A 611 20.71 -13.94 3.88
N PRO A 612 20.67 -14.59 5.05
CA PRO A 612 19.41 -14.86 5.74
C PRO A 612 18.67 -13.60 6.23
N ASP A 613 19.43 -12.61 6.72
CA ASP A 613 18.89 -11.33 7.20
C ASP A 613 19.01 -10.29 6.07
N ALA A 614 17.91 -10.10 5.35
CA ALA A 614 17.89 -9.30 4.12
C ALA A 614 18.07 -7.80 4.37
N PHE A 615 17.91 -7.30 5.60
CA PHE A 615 18.05 -5.87 5.92
C PHE A 615 19.39 -5.53 6.60
N ARG A 616 20.23 -6.53 6.86
CA ARG A 616 21.58 -6.34 7.38
C ARG A 616 22.59 -6.20 6.25
N VAL A 617 23.53 -5.26 6.39
CA VAL A 617 24.59 -5.05 5.40
C VAL A 617 25.48 -6.29 5.30
N ASP A 618 25.63 -6.80 4.08
CA ASP A 618 26.39 -8.01 3.79
C ASP A 618 26.85 -8.02 2.33
N ASP A 619 28.08 -8.46 2.11
CA ASP A 619 28.75 -8.56 0.81
C ASP A 619 28.71 -9.98 0.23
N GLY A 620 27.86 -10.86 0.79
CA GLY A 620 27.75 -12.27 0.43
C GLY A 620 28.58 -13.20 1.31
N SER A 621 29.40 -12.67 2.23
CA SER A 621 30.24 -13.48 3.13
C SER A 621 29.43 -14.40 4.05
N ARG A 622 28.18 -14.07 4.36
CA ARG A 622 27.25 -14.93 5.13
C ARG A 622 26.14 -15.53 4.28
N ALA A 623 26.26 -15.48 2.95
CA ALA A 623 25.28 -16.10 2.08
C ALA A 623 25.24 -17.62 2.31
N ILE A 624 24.04 -18.16 2.46
CA ILE A 624 23.81 -19.60 2.58
C ILE A 624 23.03 -20.11 1.37
N PRO A 625 23.20 -21.39 0.99
CA PRO A 625 22.40 -21.99 -0.07
C PRO A 625 20.90 -21.85 0.18
N CYS A 626 20.15 -21.57 -0.88
CA CYS A 626 18.69 -21.38 -0.81
C CYS A 626 17.96 -22.60 -0.25
N GLU A 627 18.49 -23.83 -0.38
CA GLU A 627 17.86 -25.02 0.22
C GLU A 627 17.88 -24.99 1.75
N LYS A 628 18.80 -24.23 2.36
CA LYS A 628 18.86 -24.03 3.82
C LYS A 628 17.95 -22.91 4.30
N ILE A 629 17.43 -22.08 3.38
CA ILE A 629 16.48 -21.02 3.71
C ILE A 629 15.09 -21.64 3.77
N ARG A 630 14.48 -21.58 4.96
CA ARG A 630 13.18 -22.20 5.20
C ARG A 630 12.11 -21.56 4.32
N SER A 631 11.35 -22.39 3.62
CA SER A 631 10.13 -22.01 2.90
C SER A 631 8.90 -22.46 3.67
N ILE A 632 7.73 -21.94 3.28
CA ILE A 632 6.46 -22.44 3.81
C ILE A 632 6.17 -23.82 3.22
N ASN A 633 5.45 -24.64 4.00
CA ASN A 633 4.87 -25.87 3.49
C ASN A 633 3.50 -25.58 2.83
N LEU A 634 3.45 -25.56 1.49
CA LEU A 634 2.21 -25.33 0.73
C LEU A 634 1.20 -26.48 0.82
N GLU A 635 1.62 -27.69 1.22
CA GLU A 635 0.70 -28.83 1.43
C GLU A 635 -0.34 -28.54 2.53
N LEU A 636 -0.06 -27.57 3.41
CA LEU A 636 -1.02 -27.10 4.41
C LEU A 636 -2.22 -26.34 3.80
N TRP A 637 -2.18 -26.03 2.50
CA TRP A 637 -3.29 -25.46 1.72
C TRP A 637 -3.97 -26.50 0.84
N LYS A 638 -3.66 -27.79 1.01
CA LYS A 638 -4.37 -28.85 0.31
C LYS A 638 -5.83 -28.88 0.75
N ASP A 639 -6.74 -28.75 -0.20
CA ASP A 639 -8.16 -28.90 -0.02
C ASP A 639 -8.57 -30.35 -0.35
N PRO A 640 -8.98 -31.15 0.63
CA PRO A 640 -9.36 -32.54 0.41
C PRO A 640 -10.58 -32.69 -0.52
N LEU A 641 -11.38 -31.63 -0.69
CA LEU A 641 -12.54 -31.61 -1.58
C LEU A 641 -12.20 -31.20 -3.00
N ALA A 642 -11.02 -30.62 -3.24
CA ALA A 642 -10.62 -30.14 -4.57
C ALA A 642 -10.28 -31.28 -5.55
N ASP A 643 -9.95 -32.48 -5.06
CA ASP A 643 -9.65 -33.64 -5.90
C ASP A 643 -10.89 -34.55 -6.14
N LEU A 644 -12.06 -34.19 -5.59
CA LEU A 644 -13.32 -34.94 -5.71
C LEU A 644 -14.23 -34.44 -6.84
N LEU A 645 -13.85 -33.35 -7.51
CA LEU A 645 -14.52 -32.72 -8.66
C LEU A 645 -13.61 -32.85 -9.89
#